data_AF-A0A378YCK5-F1
#
_entry.id   AF-A0A378YCK5-F1
#
_cell.length_a   1.000
_cell.length_b   1.000
_cell.length_c   1.000
_cell.angle_alpha   90.00
_cell.angle_beta   90.00
_cell.angle_gamma   90.00
#
_symmetry.space_group_name_H-M   'P 1'
#
loop_
_entity.id
_entity.type
_entity.pdbx_description
1 polymer ?
#
loop_
_entity_poly.entity_id
_entity_poly.type
_entity_poly.pdbx_seq_one_letter_code
_entity_poly.pdbx_strand_id
1 'polypeptide(L)'
;MPDRSKMSPSAPSEVRQPEPPPASKAASRSRGTRLTGSHTRRATPAGTAPAHASAAHTKEPHAPEKAPTSAASTFADHLDRAAMATTARFTGNVSPAAVALAWADWAMHAMTAPGHQLDVFRAFTHLDQSAAPSKATGGPPPADRRFRDPAWDALPFSWWRDRFLRAQYFVDEMTGDIPGVDPHHRDVVRFMARQWLDVFAPSNQWFLNPEVLAAIRASHGQNLVDGAQRWWSDLQDMAAGHAPGAGPKACEAFRVGHEIAATPGKVVYRNACFELIQYAPMQPRTWREPVLIVPSWLLKYYILDLEAQHSLVRFLVEQGLTVFMISWHNPGPQARDRGLEDYLDTGLLTALREVRRLTGEVPVHACGYCLGGTLLAIAAAALARRRGRGDLDARALASVTLLAAQTDFSEPGELGLFIDASQVAYLEAMMWRQGFISGEQLAGTFQLLNSRDLIWSRLMRDYLLGKPAQTTDFTVWNADTTRIPARLHSQCLRELYLNNALASGALKLGAQPVALADIRTPMFVVATERDHISPWRSVYKLHLLYHGDLTFALVSGGHNVGVVCPPGHPSSHYRVATRTAGSTYRDPDAWFDATSAMPSSWWPAWQAWLLARGGGESVAAPWPPENPLGDAPGDYVLER
;
A
#
# COMPACT_ATOMS: atom_id res chain seq x y z
N MET A 1 18.72 66.11 -5.07
CA MET A 1 18.41 67.13 -6.09
C MET A 1 18.84 66.60 -7.45
N PRO A 2 17.98 66.60 -8.49
CA PRO A 2 16.51 66.58 -8.50
C PRO A 2 15.98 65.20 -9.00
N ASP A 3 14.96 64.58 -8.41
CA ASP A 3 13.51 64.89 -8.47
C ASP A 3 12.88 64.56 -9.85
N ARG A 4 12.10 63.46 -9.96
CA ARG A 4 10.62 63.52 -10.06
C ARG A 4 9.96 62.21 -10.53
N SER A 5 8.76 62.03 -9.96
CA SER A 5 7.50 61.48 -10.50
C SER A 5 7.28 59.97 -10.67
N LYS A 6 6.59 59.40 -9.65
CA LYS A 6 5.23 58.85 -9.70
C LYS A 6 4.70 58.31 -11.05
N MET A 7 4.27 57.04 -11.06
CA MET A 7 2.92 56.63 -11.50
C MET A 7 2.63 55.18 -11.05
N SER A 8 1.54 55.01 -10.29
CA SER A 8 0.85 53.74 -10.05
C SER A 8 -0.44 53.72 -10.90
N PRO A 9 -1.30 52.68 -10.81
CA PRO A 9 -1.35 51.47 -11.62
C PRO A 9 -2.51 51.49 -12.64
N SER A 10 -2.54 50.55 -13.59
CA SER A 10 -3.71 50.32 -14.45
C SER A 10 -4.03 48.83 -14.49
N ALA A 11 -5.27 48.52 -14.11
CA ALA A 11 -5.88 47.20 -14.07
C ALA A 11 -6.19 46.66 -15.49
N PRO A 12 -6.56 45.36 -15.63
CA PRO A 12 -6.21 44.53 -16.78
C PRO A 12 -7.22 44.59 -17.94
N SER A 13 -6.70 44.33 -19.14
CA SER A 13 -7.46 44.16 -20.38
C SER A 13 -7.96 42.71 -20.50
N GLU A 14 -9.26 42.56 -20.76
CA GLU A 14 -9.95 41.31 -21.08
C GLU A 14 -9.32 40.63 -22.31
N VAL A 15 -8.94 39.36 -22.16
CA VAL A 15 -8.61 38.49 -23.29
C VAL A 15 -9.72 37.44 -23.44
N ARG A 16 -10.45 37.54 -24.55
CA ARG A 16 -11.47 36.59 -25.02
C ARG A 16 -10.87 35.19 -25.21
N GLN A 17 -11.58 34.18 -24.71
CA GLN A 17 -11.35 32.77 -25.04
C GLN A 17 -11.92 32.43 -26.43
N PRO A 18 -11.29 31.53 -27.21
CA PRO A 18 -11.84 31.04 -28.48
C PRO A 18 -12.80 29.84 -28.29
N GLU A 19 -13.94 29.90 -28.99
CA GLU A 19 -14.96 28.84 -29.07
C GLU A 19 -14.48 27.58 -29.83
N PRO A 20 -15.02 26.37 -29.51
CA PRO A 20 -14.69 25.13 -30.22
C PRO A 20 -15.55 24.92 -31.49
N PRO A 21 -15.03 24.22 -32.52
CA PRO A 21 -15.76 23.98 -33.77
C PRO A 21 -16.80 22.83 -33.68
N PRO A 22 -17.82 22.82 -34.56
CA PRO A 22 -19.02 21.99 -34.39
C PRO A 22 -18.91 20.55 -34.92
N ALA A 23 -19.75 19.68 -34.34
CA ALA A 23 -19.89 18.27 -34.65
C ALA A 23 -20.48 17.98 -36.04
N SER A 24 -19.86 17.08 -36.80
CA SER A 24 -20.41 16.55 -38.06
C SER A 24 -21.22 15.28 -37.81
N LYS A 25 -22.51 15.33 -38.18
CA LYS A 25 -23.38 14.17 -38.39
C LYS A 25 -23.19 13.67 -39.81
N ALA A 26 -22.93 12.38 -39.98
CA ALA A 26 -23.17 11.69 -41.26
C ALA A 26 -23.87 10.35 -40.99
N ALA A 27 -25.15 10.32 -41.32
CA ALA A 27 -25.93 9.10 -41.48
C ALA A 27 -25.70 8.54 -42.89
N SER A 28 -25.61 7.21 -43.02
CA SER A 28 -25.82 6.53 -44.29
C SER A 28 -26.60 5.24 -44.04
N ARG A 29 -27.77 5.17 -44.69
CA ARG A 29 -28.71 4.04 -44.68
C ARG A 29 -28.36 3.05 -45.80
N SER A 30 -28.54 1.77 -45.45
CA SER A 30 -29.11 0.68 -46.26
C SER A 30 -28.53 0.33 -47.64
N ARG A 31 -28.16 -0.95 -47.81
CA ARG A 31 -28.82 -1.86 -48.76
C ARG A 31 -28.40 -3.31 -48.51
N GLY A 32 -29.40 -4.17 -48.33
CA GLY A 32 -29.23 -5.61 -48.31
C GLY A 32 -29.04 -6.16 -49.72
N THR A 33 -28.36 -7.29 -49.83
CA THR A 33 -28.52 -8.21 -50.95
C THR A 33 -28.51 -9.62 -50.41
N ARG A 34 -29.61 -10.33 -50.68
CA ARG A 34 -29.87 -11.73 -50.37
C ARG A 34 -29.33 -12.54 -51.55
N LEU A 35 -28.45 -13.52 -51.34
CA LEU A 35 -28.16 -14.56 -52.33
C LEU A 35 -28.19 -15.94 -51.66
N THR A 36 -29.00 -16.76 -52.28
CA THR A 36 -29.34 -18.16 -52.02
C THR A 36 -28.29 -19.12 -52.59
N GLY A 37 -28.16 -20.31 -52.00
CA GLY A 37 -27.89 -21.52 -52.80
C GLY A 37 -26.84 -22.51 -52.30
N SER A 38 -27.34 -23.63 -51.77
CA SER A 38 -26.98 -25.01 -52.13
C SER A 38 -25.63 -25.63 -51.71
N HIS A 39 -25.76 -26.61 -50.80
CA HIS A 39 -25.07 -27.90 -50.68
C HIS A 39 -23.91 -28.25 -51.63
N THR A 40 -22.81 -28.74 -51.03
CA THR A 40 -22.26 -30.07 -51.37
C THR A 40 -21.63 -30.74 -50.14
N ARG A 41 -22.04 -31.99 -49.90
CA ARG A 41 -21.40 -32.94 -48.97
C ARG A 41 -20.04 -33.36 -49.52
N ARG A 42 -19.04 -33.50 -48.66
CA ARG A 42 -18.00 -34.51 -48.84
C ARG A 42 -17.62 -35.11 -47.50
N ALA A 43 -17.68 -36.44 -47.46
CA ALA A 43 -17.45 -37.30 -46.33
C ALA A 43 -15.95 -37.43 -46.00
N THR A 44 -15.66 -37.66 -44.72
CA THR A 44 -14.40 -38.26 -44.26
C THR A 44 -14.71 -39.28 -43.15
N PRO A 45 -13.93 -40.37 -43.06
CA PRO A 45 -14.39 -41.64 -42.51
C PRO A 45 -14.08 -41.81 -41.02
N ALA A 46 -14.87 -42.69 -40.41
CA ALA A 46 -14.73 -43.16 -39.04
C ALA A 46 -13.35 -43.79 -38.79
N GLY A 47 -12.67 -43.29 -37.75
CA GLY A 47 -11.45 -43.85 -37.19
C GLY A 47 -11.74 -44.43 -35.80
N THR A 48 -11.58 -45.75 -35.71
CA THR A 48 -11.61 -46.65 -34.56
C THR A 48 -10.96 -46.11 -33.28
N ALA A 49 -11.68 -46.25 -32.17
CA ALA A 49 -11.18 -46.10 -30.80
C ALA A 49 -10.30 -47.30 -30.39
N PRO A 50 -9.22 -47.09 -29.62
CA PRO A 50 -8.63 -48.15 -28.81
C PRO A 50 -9.19 -48.09 -27.39
N ALA A 51 -9.79 -49.19 -26.97
CA ALA A 51 -10.11 -49.47 -25.58
C ALA A 51 -8.82 -49.79 -24.83
N HIS A 52 -8.51 -49.02 -23.79
CA HIS A 52 -7.69 -49.50 -22.69
C HIS A 52 -8.41 -49.23 -21.37
N ALA A 53 -8.82 -50.35 -20.76
CA ALA A 53 -9.28 -50.41 -19.38
C ALA A 53 -8.16 -49.96 -18.44
N SER A 54 -8.47 -49.04 -17.54
CA SER A 54 -7.75 -48.89 -16.28
C SER A 54 -8.79 -48.71 -15.18
N ALA A 55 -8.62 -49.51 -14.13
CA ALA A 55 -9.58 -49.77 -13.07
C ALA A 55 -10.03 -48.48 -12.36
N ALA A 56 -11.35 -48.32 -12.25
CA ALA A 56 -11.95 -47.32 -11.39
C ALA A 56 -11.75 -47.72 -9.92
N HIS A 57 -10.85 -47.03 -9.22
CA HIS A 57 -10.93 -46.92 -7.77
C HIS A 57 -11.97 -45.87 -7.43
N THR A 58 -13.18 -46.33 -7.11
CA THR A 58 -14.21 -45.56 -6.42
C THR A 58 -13.69 -45.19 -5.04
N LYS A 59 -13.08 -44.01 -4.91
CA LYS A 59 -12.93 -43.35 -3.61
C LYS A 59 -14.29 -42.75 -3.26
N GLU A 60 -14.90 -43.26 -2.20
CA GLU A 60 -16.04 -42.62 -1.54
C GLU A 60 -15.73 -41.15 -1.25
N PRO A 61 -16.69 -40.24 -1.40
CA PRO A 61 -16.48 -38.84 -1.07
C PRO A 61 -16.22 -38.73 0.44
N HIS A 62 -15.00 -38.35 0.82
CA HIS A 62 -14.68 -37.99 2.19
C HIS A 62 -15.66 -36.90 2.64
N ALA A 63 -16.43 -37.21 3.68
CA ALA A 63 -17.21 -36.23 4.43
C ALA A 63 -16.31 -35.05 4.81
N PRO A 64 -16.81 -33.81 4.77
CA PRO A 64 -16.01 -32.64 5.08
C PRO A 64 -15.44 -32.78 6.49
N GLU A 65 -14.11 -32.81 6.56
CA GLU A 65 -13.36 -32.77 7.80
C GLU A 65 -13.82 -31.53 8.58
N LYS A 66 -14.46 -31.77 9.72
CA LYS A 66 -14.87 -30.70 10.63
C LYS A 66 -13.61 -29.89 10.96
N ALA A 67 -13.68 -28.58 10.76
CA ALA A 67 -12.65 -27.65 11.22
C ALA A 67 -12.27 -28.01 12.66
N PRO A 68 -10.97 -28.09 13.00
CA PRO A 68 -10.55 -28.50 14.32
C PRO A 68 -11.16 -27.53 15.33
N THR A 69 -12.11 -28.05 16.10
CA THR A 69 -12.56 -27.42 17.34
C THR A 69 -11.31 -27.30 18.20
N SER A 70 -10.90 -26.07 18.50
CA SER A 70 -9.90 -25.67 19.50
C SER A 70 -9.40 -26.86 20.34
N ALA A 71 -8.41 -27.59 19.81
CA ALA A 71 -7.77 -28.65 20.57
C ALA A 71 -7.12 -27.94 21.76
N ALA A 72 -7.49 -28.33 22.98
CA ALA A 72 -6.87 -27.80 24.18
C ALA A 72 -5.35 -27.93 24.01
N SER A 73 -4.65 -26.81 23.91
CA SER A 73 -3.22 -26.79 23.67
C SER A 73 -2.52 -27.58 24.77
N THR A 74 -1.72 -28.56 24.35
CA THR A 74 -1.03 -29.45 25.27
C THR A 74 0.08 -28.70 26.01
N PHE A 75 0.56 -29.24 27.12
CA PHE A 75 1.73 -28.69 27.81
C PHE A 75 2.96 -28.62 26.89
N ALA A 76 3.09 -29.59 25.98
CA ALA A 76 4.15 -29.59 24.95
C ALA A 76 3.99 -28.40 23.98
N ASP A 77 2.78 -28.14 23.48
CA ASP A 77 2.52 -26.98 22.61
C ASP A 77 2.86 -25.64 23.29
N HIS A 78 2.66 -25.55 24.61
CA HIS A 78 3.03 -24.37 25.39
C HIS A 78 4.55 -24.22 25.54
N LEU A 79 5.29 -25.31 25.72
CA LEU A 79 6.75 -25.29 25.78
C LEU A 79 7.34 -24.84 24.44
N ASP A 80 6.85 -25.39 23.33
CA ASP A 80 7.31 -25.03 21.99
C ASP A 80 7.07 -23.56 21.68
N ARG A 81 5.86 -23.05 21.98
CA ARG A 81 5.54 -21.62 21.86
C ARG A 81 6.42 -20.74 22.76
N ALA A 82 6.72 -21.18 23.98
CA ALA A 82 7.58 -20.41 24.88
C ALA A 82 9.04 -20.33 24.37
N ALA A 83 9.57 -21.44 23.83
CA ALA A 83 10.90 -21.48 23.23
C ALA A 83 10.98 -20.58 21.97
N MET A 84 9.98 -20.66 21.09
CA MET A 84 9.86 -19.80 19.91
C MET A 84 9.78 -18.32 20.30
N ALA A 85 8.91 -17.96 21.24
CA ALA A 85 8.76 -16.57 21.70
C ALA A 85 10.04 -16.01 22.35
N THR A 86 10.85 -16.86 22.99
CA THR A 86 12.13 -16.45 23.58
C THR A 86 13.14 -16.12 22.50
N THR A 87 13.28 -17.02 21.53
CA THR A 87 14.14 -16.80 20.37
C THR A 87 13.72 -15.52 19.64
N ALA A 88 12.41 -15.23 19.55
CA ALA A 88 11.88 -14.09 18.78
C ALA A 88 12.37 -12.74 19.22
N ARG A 89 12.51 -12.60 20.54
CA ARG A 89 13.05 -11.40 21.16
C ARG A 89 14.53 -11.23 20.84
N PHE A 90 15.29 -12.31 20.73
CA PHE A 90 16.71 -12.26 20.43
C PHE A 90 17.01 -11.99 18.96
N THR A 91 16.14 -12.42 18.05
CA THR A 91 16.39 -12.34 16.60
C THR A 91 15.68 -11.16 15.93
N GLY A 92 15.12 -10.23 16.71
CA GLY A 92 14.40 -9.07 16.16
C GLY A 92 13.17 -9.48 15.34
N ASN A 93 12.47 -10.55 15.75
CA ASN A 93 11.34 -11.13 15.03
C ASN A 93 11.67 -11.70 13.64
N VAL A 94 12.90 -12.11 13.34
CA VAL A 94 13.21 -12.89 12.12
C VAL A 94 13.48 -14.34 12.48
N SER A 95 12.86 -15.29 11.77
CA SER A 95 13.05 -16.74 11.94
C SER A 95 14.44 -17.17 11.46
N PRO A 96 15.34 -17.67 12.35
CA PRO A 96 16.65 -18.16 11.93
C PRO A 96 16.57 -19.37 11.01
N ALA A 97 15.55 -20.23 11.22
CA ALA A 97 15.33 -21.41 10.41
C ALA A 97 14.95 -21.05 8.97
N ALA A 98 14.07 -20.05 8.79
CA ALA A 98 13.68 -19.59 7.46
C ALA A 98 14.88 -19.01 6.69
N VAL A 99 15.68 -18.17 7.34
CA VAL A 99 16.91 -17.63 6.77
C VAL A 99 17.90 -18.74 6.41
N ALA A 100 18.13 -19.70 7.32
CA ALA A 100 19.04 -20.81 7.07
C ALA A 100 18.58 -21.72 5.92
N LEU A 101 17.27 -21.99 5.82
CA LEU A 101 16.69 -22.76 4.72
C LEU A 101 16.84 -22.04 3.38
N ALA A 102 16.59 -20.73 3.34
CA ALA A 102 16.75 -19.94 2.13
C ALA A 102 18.21 -19.95 1.62
N TRP A 103 19.17 -19.76 2.53
CA TRP A 103 20.59 -19.85 2.19
C TRP A 103 21.02 -21.26 1.77
N ALA A 104 20.52 -22.30 2.44
CA ALA A 104 20.83 -23.68 2.09
C ALA A 104 20.30 -24.04 0.70
N ASP A 105 19.04 -23.71 0.41
CA ASP A 105 18.40 -23.96 -0.89
C ASP A 105 19.13 -23.23 -2.03
N TRP A 106 19.42 -21.94 -1.84
CA TRP A 106 20.22 -21.16 -2.78
C TRP A 106 21.61 -21.78 -3.00
N ALA A 107 22.34 -22.12 -1.93
CA ALA A 107 23.70 -22.63 -2.03
C ALA A 107 23.75 -24.00 -2.74
N MET A 108 22.84 -24.91 -2.43
CA MET A 108 22.77 -26.22 -3.07
C MET A 108 22.58 -26.10 -4.58
N HIS A 109 21.63 -25.28 -5.03
CA HIS A 109 21.40 -25.08 -6.45
C HIS A 109 22.54 -24.31 -7.12
N ALA A 110 23.07 -23.27 -6.49
CA ALA A 110 24.22 -22.51 -7.00
C ALA A 110 25.46 -23.39 -7.22
N MET A 111 25.73 -24.35 -6.33
CA MET A 111 26.85 -25.30 -6.46
C MET A 111 26.67 -26.28 -7.64
N THR A 112 25.44 -26.52 -8.08
CA THR A 112 25.12 -27.45 -9.17
C THR A 112 24.82 -26.77 -10.51
N ALA A 113 24.89 -25.44 -10.58
CA ALA A 113 24.56 -24.65 -11.75
C ALA A 113 25.83 -24.07 -12.44
N PRO A 114 26.52 -24.81 -13.33
CA PRO A 114 27.78 -24.36 -13.93
C PRO A 114 27.64 -23.12 -14.81
N GLY A 115 26.49 -22.91 -15.47
CA GLY A 115 26.20 -21.69 -16.23
C GLY A 115 26.16 -20.45 -15.33
N HIS A 116 25.41 -20.55 -14.23
CA HIS A 116 25.36 -19.52 -13.19
C HIS A 116 26.76 -19.22 -12.62
N GLN A 117 27.53 -20.26 -12.29
CA GLN A 117 28.90 -20.10 -11.79
C GLN A 117 29.80 -19.36 -12.78
N LEU A 118 29.64 -19.61 -14.08
CA LEU A 118 30.38 -18.90 -15.12
C LEU A 118 29.98 -17.42 -15.18
N ASP A 119 28.69 -17.10 -15.08
CA ASP A 119 28.21 -15.72 -15.11
C ASP A 119 28.62 -14.95 -13.84
N VAL A 120 28.54 -15.58 -12.67
CA VAL A 120 29.08 -15.05 -11.41
C VAL A 120 30.60 -14.84 -11.50
N PHE A 121 31.34 -15.80 -12.06
CA PHE A 121 32.78 -15.65 -12.27
C PHE A 121 33.09 -14.49 -13.22
N ARG A 122 32.36 -14.34 -14.32
CA ARG A 122 32.49 -13.19 -15.22
C ARG A 122 32.26 -11.89 -14.46
N ALA A 123 31.14 -11.77 -13.74
CA ALA A 123 30.83 -10.59 -12.93
C ALA A 123 31.92 -10.30 -11.89
N PHE A 124 32.49 -11.32 -11.26
CA PHE A 124 33.64 -11.20 -10.35
C PHE A 124 34.87 -10.62 -11.06
N THR A 125 35.21 -11.12 -12.25
CA THR A 125 36.36 -10.59 -13.02
C THR A 125 36.17 -9.15 -13.45
N HIS A 126 34.94 -8.63 -13.49
CA HIS A 126 34.66 -7.23 -13.81
C HIS A 126 34.82 -6.29 -12.60
N LEU A 127 34.91 -6.77 -11.36
CA LEU A 127 34.98 -5.92 -10.15
C LEU A 127 36.15 -4.93 -10.19
N ASP A 128 37.34 -5.46 -10.46
CA ASP A 128 38.60 -4.71 -10.49
C ASP A 128 38.99 -4.23 -11.89
N GLN A 129 38.15 -4.46 -12.91
CA GLN A 129 38.43 -3.94 -14.24
C GLN A 129 38.44 -2.41 -14.20
N SER A 130 39.57 -1.85 -14.61
CA SER A 130 39.75 -0.43 -14.84
C SER A 130 39.02 -0.03 -16.11
N ALA A 131 37.70 -0.02 -16.09
CA ALA A 131 36.94 0.42 -17.26
C ALA A 131 37.04 1.96 -17.37
N ALA A 132 37.80 2.42 -18.37
CA ALA A 132 37.49 3.66 -19.08
C ALA A 132 35.99 3.69 -19.45
N PRO A 133 35.36 4.86 -19.59
CA PRO A 133 33.90 4.99 -19.68
C PRO A 133 33.35 4.25 -20.90
N SER A 134 32.96 2.99 -20.69
CA SER A 134 32.36 2.15 -21.72
C SER A 134 30.85 2.39 -21.69
N LYS A 135 30.38 3.19 -22.65
CA LYS A 135 29.00 3.11 -23.13
C LYS A 135 28.80 1.74 -23.81
N ALA A 136 28.71 0.65 -23.05
CA ALA A 136 28.29 -0.64 -23.60
C ALA A 136 27.86 -1.61 -22.50
N THR A 137 26.63 -1.44 -22.00
CA THR A 137 25.65 -2.51 -21.73
C THR A 137 24.31 -1.83 -21.43
N GLY A 138 23.35 -1.94 -22.36
CA GLY A 138 21.90 -1.71 -22.16
C GLY A 138 21.44 -0.50 -21.32
N GLY A 139 21.33 0.69 -21.93
CA GLY A 139 20.69 1.87 -21.32
C GLY A 139 21.43 2.43 -20.10
N PRO A 140 21.21 3.71 -19.71
CA PRO A 140 21.64 4.12 -18.38
C PRO A 140 20.89 3.23 -17.36
N PRO A 141 21.59 2.49 -16.48
CA PRO A 141 20.92 1.92 -15.31
C PRO A 141 20.16 3.08 -14.63
N PRO A 142 18.94 2.86 -14.12
CA PRO A 142 18.19 3.92 -13.45
C PRO A 142 19.15 4.58 -12.45
N ALA A 143 19.42 5.88 -12.66
CA ALA A 143 20.51 6.58 -11.99
C ALA A 143 20.38 6.36 -10.48
N ASP A 144 21.31 5.58 -9.92
CA ASP A 144 21.28 5.22 -8.50
C ASP A 144 21.26 6.52 -7.69
N ARG A 145 20.20 6.69 -6.89
CA ARG A 145 19.93 7.96 -6.22
C ARG A 145 21.06 8.39 -5.31
N ARG A 146 21.84 7.44 -4.79
CA ARG A 146 22.98 7.67 -3.90
C ARG A 146 24.12 8.43 -4.59
N PHE A 147 24.17 8.41 -5.91
CA PHE A 147 25.26 8.98 -6.71
C PHE A 147 24.78 10.10 -7.65
N ARG A 148 23.68 10.79 -7.28
CA ARG A 148 23.09 11.85 -8.11
C ARG A 148 23.85 13.17 -8.07
N ASP A 149 24.61 13.43 -7.01
CA ASP A 149 25.40 14.65 -6.93
C ASP A 149 26.56 14.60 -7.96
N PRO A 150 26.76 15.66 -8.77
CA PRO A 150 27.81 15.69 -9.79
C PRO A 150 29.23 15.45 -9.24
N ALA A 151 29.47 15.66 -7.95
CA ALA A 151 30.78 15.38 -7.34
C ALA A 151 31.15 13.89 -7.39
N TRP A 152 30.17 12.99 -7.54
CA TRP A 152 30.41 11.56 -7.76
C TRP A 152 31.02 11.24 -9.14
N ASP A 153 30.99 12.16 -10.09
CA ASP A 153 31.62 11.99 -11.41
C ASP A 153 33.13 12.29 -11.38
N ALA A 154 33.63 12.97 -10.35
CA ALA A 154 35.03 13.33 -10.23
C ALA A 154 35.87 12.22 -9.56
N LEU A 155 37.13 12.08 -9.97
CA LEU A 155 38.08 11.22 -9.26
C LEU A 155 38.41 11.81 -7.87
N PRO A 156 38.57 10.98 -6.83
CA PRO A 156 38.49 9.50 -6.82
C PRO A 156 37.07 8.94 -6.64
N PHE A 157 36.05 9.76 -6.43
CA PHE A 157 34.67 9.33 -6.11
C PHE A 157 34.02 8.50 -7.20
N SER A 158 34.26 8.83 -8.47
CA SER A 158 33.77 8.05 -9.61
C SER A 158 34.32 6.62 -9.62
N TRP A 159 35.59 6.43 -9.23
CA TRP A 159 36.16 5.09 -9.11
C TRP A 159 35.48 4.27 -8.01
N TRP A 160 35.23 4.87 -6.83
CA TRP A 160 34.53 4.21 -5.72
C TRP A 160 33.08 3.87 -6.08
N ARG A 161 32.36 4.81 -6.69
CA ARG A 161 31.00 4.61 -7.21
C ARG A 161 30.97 3.46 -8.20
N ASP A 162 31.81 3.50 -9.23
CA ASP A 162 31.78 2.52 -10.32
C ASP A 162 32.16 1.14 -9.81
N ARG A 163 33.15 1.04 -8.91
CA ARG A 163 33.50 -0.22 -8.22
C ARG A 163 32.32 -0.76 -7.42
N PHE A 164 31.65 0.09 -6.66
CA PHE A 164 30.48 -0.31 -5.88
C PHE A 164 29.32 -0.78 -6.77
N LEU A 165 29.01 -0.08 -7.86
CA LEU A 165 27.95 -0.48 -8.80
C LEU A 165 28.27 -1.83 -9.46
N ARG A 166 29.54 -2.10 -9.77
CA ARG A 166 29.97 -3.43 -10.24
C ARG A 166 29.86 -4.50 -9.15
N ALA A 167 30.18 -4.17 -7.89
CA ALA A 167 29.95 -5.07 -6.76
C ALA A 167 28.46 -5.39 -6.56
N GLN A 168 27.58 -4.40 -6.75
CA GLN A 168 26.14 -4.61 -6.73
C GLN A 168 25.69 -5.53 -7.87
N TYR A 169 26.17 -5.29 -9.09
CA TYR A 169 25.92 -6.19 -10.22
C TYR A 169 26.40 -7.62 -9.95
N PHE A 170 27.59 -7.79 -9.36
CA PHE A 170 28.11 -9.10 -8.97
C PHE A 170 27.22 -9.81 -7.93
N VAL A 171 26.72 -9.09 -6.92
CA VAL A 171 25.79 -9.66 -5.94
C VAL A 171 24.45 -10.00 -6.58
N ASP A 172 23.98 -9.19 -7.53
CA ASP A 172 22.75 -9.42 -8.27
C ASP A 172 22.85 -10.68 -9.15
N GLU A 173 23.97 -10.87 -9.84
CA GLU A 173 24.27 -12.10 -10.58
C GLU A 173 24.41 -13.30 -9.62
N MET A 174 25.13 -13.16 -8.49
CA MET A 174 25.29 -14.24 -7.49
C MET A 174 23.95 -14.74 -6.95
N THR A 175 23.04 -13.81 -6.69
CA THR A 175 21.69 -14.06 -6.16
C THR A 175 20.64 -14.04 -7.27
N GLY A 176 21.08 -14.24 -8.52
CA GLY A 176 20.31 -14.25 -9.75
C GLY A 176 19.29 -15.37 -9.82
N ASP A 177 18.69 -15.52 -11.00
CA ASP A 177 17.73 -16.60 -11.26
C ASP A 177 18.47 -17.92 -11.49
N ILE A 178 18.53 -18.73 -10.43
CA ILE A 178 19.14 -20.06 -10.48
C ILE A 178 18.03 -21.11 -10.66
N PRO A 179 18.09 -21.95 -11.71
CA PRO A 179 17.11 -23.01 -11.90
C PRO A 179 16.99 -23.92 -10.67
N GLY A 180 15.77 -24.09 -10.17
CA GLY A 180 15.43 -25.01 -9.07
C GLY A 180 15.32 -24.36 -7.69
N VAL A 181 15.91 -23.17 -7.48
CA VAL A 181 15.74 -22.44 -6.21
C VAL A 181 14.30 -21.96 -6.07
N ASP A 182 13.74 -22.09 -4.86
CA ASP A 182 12.43 -21.51 -4.58
C ASP A 182 12.46 -19.97 -4.75
N PRO A 183 11.54 -19.36 -5.51
CA PRO A 183 11.56 -17.91 -5.76
C PRO A 183 11.60 -17.07 -4.47
N HIS A 184 10.90 -17.48 -3.42
CA HIS A 184 10.90 -16.77 -2.14
C HIS A 184 12.28 -16.86 -1.47
N HIS A 185 12.90 -18.05 -1.43
CA HIS A 185 14.26 -18.20 -0.90
C HIS A 185 15.30 -17.37 -1.67
N ARG A 186 15.21 -17.36 -3.01
CA ARG A 186 16.06 -16.52 -3.86
C ARG A 186 15.93 -15.05 -3.47
N ASP A 187 14.70 -14.56 -3.34
CA ASP A 187 14.44 -13.15 -3.05
C ASP A 187 14.90 -12.76 -1.63
N VAL A 188 14.76 -13.66 -0.64
CA VAL A 188 15.31 -13.49 0.72
C VAL A 188 16.83 -13.37 0.69
N VAL A 189 17.53 -14.29 0.02
CA VAL A 189 19.00 -14.29 -0.08
C VAL A 189 19.48 -13.04 -0.82
N ARG A 190 18.84 -12.68 -1.95
CA ARG A 190 19.12 -11.45 -2.70
C ARG A 190 18.96 -10.21 -1.83
N PHE A 191 17.85 -10.12 -1.09
CA PHE A 191 17.61 -9.00 -0.19
C PHE A 191 18.69 -8.89 0.88
N MET A 192 18.97 -9.98 1.60
CA MET A 192 19.99 -9.96 2.66
C MET A 192 21.39 -9.64 2.12
N ALA A 193 21.78 -10.22 0.98
CA ALA A 193 23.08 -9.96 0.37
C ALA A 193 23.22 -8.48 -0.03
N ARG A 194 22.15 -7.88 -0.57
CA ARG A 194 22.10 -6.44 -0.86
C ARG A 194 22.21 -5.57 0.39
N GLN A 195 21.51 -5.92 1.48
CA GLN A 195 21.61 -5.19 2.75
C GLN A 195 23.05 -5.20 3.29
N TRP A 196 23.73 -6.35 3.24
CA TRP A 196 25.13 -6.46 3.64
C TRP A 196 26.06 -5.62 2.75
N LEU A 197 25.85 -5.65 1.43
CA LEU A 197 26.64 -4.84 0.51
C LEU A 197 26.45 -3.33 0.76
N ASP A 198 25.23 -2.90 1.03
CA ASP A 198 24.89 -1.49 1.23
C ASP A 198 25.52 -0.87 2.49
N VAL A 199 25.83 -1.68 3.53
CA VAL A 199 26.65 -1.23 4.67
C VAL A 199 27.98 -0.65 4.21
N PHE A 200 28.56 -1.22 3.15
CA PHE A 200 29.84 -0.80 2.59
C PHE A 200 29.71 0.16 1.40
N ALA A 201 28.51 0.68 1.12
CA ALA A 201 28.33 1.65 0.04
C ALA A 201 29.12 2.94 0.34
N PRO A 202 29.90 3.47 -0.63
CA PRO A 202 30.72 4.66 -0.40
C PRO A 202 29.87 5.89 -0.06
N SER A 203 28.61 5.95 -0.51
CA SER A 203 27.66 6.99 -0.13
C SER A 203 27.29 6.98 1.35
N ASN A 204 27.40 5.82 2.01
CA ASN A 204 27.04 5.64 3.41
C ASN A 204 28.24 5.87 4.34
N GLN A 205 29.45 5.96 3.78
CA GLN A 205 30.69 6.21 4.51
C GLN A 205 31.03 7.70 4.46
N TRP A 206 31.00 8.36 5.62
CA TRP A 206 31.21 9.82 5.72
C TRP A 206 32.53 10.32 5.10
N PHE A 207 33.58 9.48 5.09
CA PHE A 207 34.89 9.80 4.54
C PHE A 207 35.05 9.48 3.05
N LEU A 208 34.10 8.76 2.43
CA LEU A 208 34.07 8.50 0.98
C LEU A 208 32.97 9.30 0.27
N ASN A 209 32.06 9.94 1.01
CA ASN A 209 30.95 10.69 0.44
C ASN A 209 31.35 12.15 0.16
N PRO A 210 31.37 12.60 -1.12
CA PRO A 210 31.79 13.94 -1.49
C PRO A 210 30.86 15.03 -0.94
N GLU A 211 29.56 14.78 -0.81
CA GLU A 211 28.60 15.73 -0.25
C GLU A 211 28.87 15.97 1.24
N VAL A 212 29.17 14.91 1.99
CA VAL A 212 29.52 15.01 3.42
C VAL A 212 30.86 15.71 3.60
N LEU A 213 31.88 15.36 2.78
CA LEU A 213 33.17 16.03 2.82
C LEU A 213 33.08 17.51 2.41
N ALA A 214 32.18 17.87 1.50
CA ALA A 214 31.90 19.25 1.15
C ALA A 214 31.19 19.98 2.30
N ALA A 215 30.20 19.35 2.94
CA ALA A 215 29.51 19.91 4.10
C ALA A 215 30.49 20.15 5.27
N ILE A 216 31.35 19.18 5.59
CA ILE A 216 32.39 19.32 6.63
C ILE A 216 33.29 20.51 6.34
N ARG A 217 33.74 20.68 5.09
CA ARG A 217 34.58 21.82 4.69
C ARG A 217 33.82 23.14 4.80
N ALA A 218 32.59 23.19 4.32
CA ALA A 218 31.78 24.41 4.28
C ALA A 218 31.34 24.87 5.68
N SER A 219 31.01 23.93 6.57
CA SER A 219 30.56 24.22 7.93
C SER A 219 31.67 24.11 8.98
N HIS A 220 32.93 23.92 8.58
CA HIS A 220 34.06 23.65 9.48
C HIS A 220 33.77 22.51 10.49
N GLY A 221 33.06 21.46 10.06
CA GLY A 221 32.68 20.31 10.89
C GLY A 221 31.43 20.49 11.75
N GLN A 222 30.80 21.67 11.76
CA GLN A 222 29.57 21.92 12.53
C GLN A 222 28.42 20.98 12.16
N ASN A 223 28.30 20.57 10.88
CA ASN A 223 27.32 19.58 10.41
C ASN A 223 27.36 18.26 11.19
N LEU A 224 28.55 17.79 11.58
CA LEU A 224 28.73 16.57 12.36
C LEU A 224 28.35 16.78 13.83
N VAL A 225 28.63 17.96 14.39
CA VAL A 225 28.21 18.32 15.76
C VAL A 225 26.69 18.36 15.84
N ASP A 226 26.03 19.03 14.89
CA ASP A 226 24.57 19.10 14.80
C ASP A 226 23.96 17.70 14.63
N GLY A 227 24.58 16.87 13.79
CA GLY A 227 24.20 15.48 13.60
C GLY A 227 24.34 14.62 14.85
N ALA A 228 25.44 14.77 15.60
CA ALA A 228 25.68 14.05 16.86
C ALA A 228 24.69 14.47 17.95
N GLN A 229 24.38 15.76 18.06
CA GLN A 229 23.36 16.27 18.98
C GLN A 229 21.98 15.67 18.67
N ARG A 230 21.66 15.48 17.39
CA ARG A 230 20.40 14.84 16.97
C ARG A 230 20.38 13.36 17.22
N TRP A 231 21.47 12.66 16.92
CA TRP A 231 21.56 11.25 17.25
C TRP A 231 21.36 11.04 18.76
N TRP A 232 21.93 11.92 19.59
CA TRP A 232 21.68 11.93 21.02
C TRP A 232 20.21 12.21 21.39
N SER A 233 19.57 13.19 20.74
CA SER A 233 18.13 13.46 20.92
C SER A 233 17.25 12.27 20.51
N ASP A 234 17.57 11.61 19.40
CA ASP A 234 16.84 10.42 18.92
C ASP A 234 17.00 9.25 19.91
N LEU A 235 18.19 9.08 20.50
CA LEU A 235 18.40 8.10 21.57
C LEU A 235 17.59 8.42 22.83
N GLN A 236 17.46 9.71 23.18
CA GLN A 236 16.61 10.13 24.30
C GLN A 236 15.12 9.85 24.01
N ASP A 237 14.66 10.13 22.80
CA ASP A 237 13.29 9.81 22.36
C ASP A 237 13.04 8.31 22.47
N MET A 238 13.94 7.48 21.94
CA MET A 238 13.84 6.02 22.03
C MET A 238 13.85 5.51 23.48
N ALA A 239 14.71 6.07 24.34
CA ALA A 239 14.75 5.71 25.75
C ALA A 239 13.46 6.11 26.49
N ALA A 240 12.75 7.13 26.02
CA ALA A 240 11.45 7.55 26.52
C ALA A 240 10.26 6.80 25.88
N GLY A 241 10.52 5.84 24.98
CA GLY A 241 9.48 5.07 24.28
C GLY A 241 8.86 5.78 23.08
N HIS A 242 9.56 6.77 22.51
CA HIS A 242 9.15 7.49 21.32
C HIS A 242 9.98 7.08 20.09
N ALA A 243 9.39 7.14 18.90
CA ALA A 243 10.14 6.97 17.67
C ALA A 243 11.14 8.14 17.47
N PRO A 244 12.30 7.90 16.84
CA PRO A 244 13.28 8.96 16.54
C PRO A 244 12.69 10.18 15.81
N GLY A 245 12.70 11.35 16.45
CA GLY A 245 12.15 12.61 15.92
C GLY A 245 10.66 12.84 16.25
N ALA A 246 10.05 11.93 17.01
CA ALA A 246 8.68 12.03 17.51
C ALA A 246 8.63 12.21 19.05
N GLY A 247 9.69 12.75 19.64
CA GLY A 247 9.73 13.08 21.07
C GLY A 247 8.67 14.07 21.54
N PRO A 248 8.65 14.40 22.84
CA PRO A 248 7.62 15.25 23.46
C PRO A 248 7.39 16.58 22.73
N LYS A 249 8.47 17.25 22.29
CA LYS A 249 8.37 18.52 21.53
C LYS A 249 7.65 18.38 20.19
N ALA A 250 7.86 17.26 19.49
CA ALA A 250 7.17 16.98 18.23
C ALA A 250 5.68 16.70 18.47
N CYS A 251 5.37 15.92 19.51
CA CYS A 251 4.00 15.67 19.94
C CYS A 251 3.28 16.94 20.40
N GLU A 252 3.99 17.90 21.00
CA GLU A 252 3.45 19.21 21.39
C GLU A 252 3.16 20.10 20.17
N ALA A 253 3.97 19.99 19.10
CA ALA A 253 3.81 20.77 17.88
C ALA A 253 2.66 20.28 16.99
N PHE A 254 2.37 18.97 17.01
CA PHE A 254 1.32 18.35 16.20
C PHE A 254 0.35 17.56 17.08
N ARG A 255 -0.58 18.25 17.75
CA ARG A 255 -1.56 17.58 18.61
C ARG A 255 -2.76 17.10 17.79
N VAL A 256 -3.12 15.84 18.00
CA VAL A 256 -4.32 15.23 17.42
C VAL A 256 -5.57 15.96 17.93
N GLY A 257 -6.40 16.45 17.00
CA GLY A 257 -7.60 17.24 17.25
C GLY A 257 -7.38 18.76 17.26
N HIS A 258 -6.15 19.25 17.11
CA HIS A 258 -5.83 20.68 17.07
C HIS A 258 -5.10 21.09 15.80
N GLU A 259 -3.88 20.58 15.60
CA GLU A 259 -3.07 20.86 14.41
C GLU A 259 -3.25 19.79 13.33
N ILE A 260 -3.40 18.53 13.75
CA ILE A 260 -3.66 17.36 12.88
C ILE A 260 -5.00 16.72 13.28
N ALA A 261 -5.68 16.06 12.36
CA ALA A 261 -7.03 15.51 12.59
C ALA A 261 -8.04 16.57 13.07
N ALA A 262 -7.85 17.81 12.60
CA ALA A 262 -8.56 18.98 13.12
C ALA A 262 -9.77 19.40 12.26
N THR A 263 -10.13 18.60 11.24
CA THR A 263 -11.33 18.87 10.45
C THR A 263 -12.55 18.75 11.35
N PRO A 264 -13.38 19.81 11.50
CA PRO A 264 -14.50 19.78 12.43
C PRO A 264 -15.47 18.64 12.12
N GLY A 265 -15.94 17.94 13.15
CA GLY A 265 -16.83 16.80 13.02
C GLY A 265 -17.41 16.38 14.36
N LYS A 266 -18.29 15.38 14.34
CA LYS A 266 -18.87 14.77 15.54
C LYS A 266 -18.75 13.26 15.47
N VAL A 267 -18.48 12.62 16.61
CA VAL A 267 -18.66 11.17 16.75
C VAL A 267 -20.16 10.88 16.79
N VAL A 268 -20.67 10.12 15.83
CA VAL A 268 -22.11 9.82 15.67
C VAL A 268 -22.47 8.39 16.08
N TYR A 269 -21.47 7.54 16.24
CA TYR A 269 -21.64 6.17 16.71
C TYR A 269 -20.33 5.68 17.37
N ARG A 270 -20.45 4.82 18.38
CA ARG A 270 -19.31 4.17 19.03
C ARG A 270 -19.70 2.75 19.43
N ASN A 271 -18.82 1.80 19.17
CA ASN A 271 -18.88 0.47 19.75
C ASN A 271 -17.48 0.00 20.15
N ALA A 272 -17.35 -1.25 20.59
CA ALA A 272 -16.08 -1.76 21.10
C ALA A 272 -14.96 -1.89 20.05
N CYS A 273 -15.25 -1.74 18.75
CA CYS A 273 -14.30 -1.86 17.65
C CYS A 273 -13.94 -0.52 17.01
N PHE A 274 -14.87 0.44 16.97
CA PHE A 274 -14.63 1.73 16.31
C PHE A 274 -15.55 2.85 16.77
N GLU A 275 -15.14 4.07 16.46
CA GLU A 275 -15.97 5.27 16.43
C GLU A 275 -16.27 5.66 14.98
N LEU A 276 -17.52 6.05 14.70
CA LEU A 276 -17.92 6.65 13.43
C LEU A 276 -17.93 8.17 13.58
N ILE A 277 -17.12 8.85 12.77
CA ILE A 277 -17.05 10.31 12.72
C ILE A 277 -17.86 10.78 11.52
N GLN A 278 -18.74 11.77 11.70
CA GLN A 278 -19.34 12.56 10.63
C GLN A 278 -18.69 13.95 10.64
N TYR A 279 -18.14 14.37 9.50
CA TYR A 279 -17.51 15.69 9.40
C TYR A 279 -18.53 16.79 9.10
N ALA A 280 -18.25 17.99 9.63
CA ALA A 280 -19.08 19.16 9.43
C ALA A 280 -19.00 19.60 7.94
N PRO A 281 -20.14 19.83 7.29
CA PRO A 281 -20.16 20.31 5.91
C PRO A 281 -19.60 21.73 5.83
N MET A 282 -18.84 22.04 4.78
CA MET A 282 -18.36 23.40 4.50
C MET A 282 -19.24 24.14 3.47
N GLN A 283 -20.34 23.51 3.06
CA GLN A 283 -21.35 24.08 2.16
C GLN A 283 -22.76 23.87 2.75
N PRO A 284 -23.72 24.79 2.53
CA PRO A 284 -25.10 24.62 3.03
C PRO A 284 -25.84 23.42 2.43
N ARG A 285 -25.41 23.01 1.23
CA ARG A 285 -25.95 21.85 0.52
C ARG A 285 -24.81 20.91 0.19
N THR A 286 -25.09 19.61 0.25
CA THR A 286 -24.14 18.56 -0.10
C THR A 286 -24.71 17.68 -1.20
N TRP A 287 -23.85 16.90 -1.85
CA TRP A 287 -24.30 15.80 -2.71
C TRP A 287 -25.05 14.76 -1.89
N ARG A 288 -26.05 14.13 -2.51
CA ARG A 288 -26.96 13.20 -1.84
C ARG A 288 -26.25 11.97 -1.28
N GLU A 289 -25.40 11.31 -2.07
CA GLU A 289 -24.68 10.12 -1.63
C GLU A 289 -23.47 10.50 -0.76
N PRO A 290 -23.37 9.96 0.48
CA PRO A 290 -22.23 10.23 1.35
C PRO A 290 -21.01 9.38 0.97
N VAL A 291 -19.84 9.79 1.46
CA VAL A 291 -18.59 9.02 1.39
C VAL A 291 -18.31 8.40 2.76
N LEU A 292 -18.12 7.08 2.83
CA LEU A 292 -17.65 6.37 4.02
C LEU A 292 -16.19 5.93 3.81
N ILE A 293 -15.29 6.41 4.65
CA ILE A 293 -13.87 6.07 4.60
C ILE A 293 -13.54 5.00 5.65
N VAL A 294 -12.91 3.92 5.18
CA VAL A 294 -12.45 2.76 5.95
C VAL A 294 -10.91 2.74 5.92
N PRO A 295 -10.25 3.33 6.92
CA PRO A 295 -8.79 3.34 6.99
C PRO A 295 -8.25 1.97 7.38
N SER A 296 -6.94 1.79 7.23
CA SER A 296 -6.22 0.66 7.80
C SER A 296 -6.26 0.70 9.33
N TRP A 297 -6.23 -0.47 9.97
CA TRP A 297 -6.07 -0.61 11.43
C TRP A 297 -4.60 -0.78 11.85
N LEU A 298 -3.64 -0.69 10.92
CA LEU A 298 -2.20 -0.76 11.23
C LEU A 298 -1.70 0.51 11.95
N LEU A 299 -2.15 1.66 11.48
CA LEU A 299 -1.87 3.00 12.01
C LEU A 299 -3.19 3.77 12.10
N LYS A 300 -3.17 4.93 12.73
CA LYS A 300 -4.39 5.71 12.95
C LYS A 300 -4.92 6.34 11.67
N TYR A 301 -6.23 6.60 11.64
CA TYR A 301 -6.95 7.03 10.45
C TYR A 301 -6.48 8.39 9.90
N TYR A 302 -5.91 9.23 10.76
CA TYR A 302 -5.65 10.64 10.46
C TYR A 302 -4.55 10.88 9.43
N ILE A 303 -3.95 9.84 8.84
CA ILE A 303 -3.21 9.97 7.56
C ILE A 303 -4.05 10.60 6.45
N LEU A 304 -5.37 10.39 6.48
CA LEU A 304 -6.31 10.98 5.52
C LEU A 304 -6.84 12.35 5.98
N ASP A 305 -6.45 12.80 7.19
CA ASP A 305 -6.88 14.04 7.81
C ASP A 305 -5.72 14.62 8.64
N LEU A 306 -4.57 14.88 7.99
CA LEU A 306 -3.38 15.45 8.63
C LEU A 306 -3.59 16.95 8.92
N GLU A 307 -2.60 17.80 8.68
CA GLU A 307 -2.84 19.24 8.68
C GLU A 307 -3.86 19.63 7.60
N ALA A 308 -4.49 20.78 7.79
CA ALA A 308 -5.48 21.37 6.88
C ALA A 308 -5.12 21.25 5.39
N GLN A 309 -3.87 21.56 5.03
CA GLN A 309 -3.36 21.55 3.66
C GLN A 309 -3.10 20.15 3.09
N HIS A 310 -3.02 19.13 3.95
CA HIS A 310 -2.76 17.73 3.61
C HIS A 310 -3.95 16.81 3.91
N SER A 311 -5.13 17.37 4.23
CA SER A 311 -6.32 16.60 4.60
C SER A 311 -7.19 16.28 3.39
N LEU A 312 -7.30 14.98 3.06
CA LEU A 312 -8.22 14.49 2.03
C LEU A 312 -9.67 14.66 2.50
N VAL A 313 -9.94 14.41 3.79
CA VAL A 313 -11.26 14.62 4.38
C VAL A 313 -11.71 16.06 4.20
N ARG A 314 -10.85 17.02 4.56
CA ARG A 314 -11.13 18.44 4.42
C ARG A 314 -11.42 18.80 2.97
N PHE A 315 -10.59 18.32 2.03
CA PHE A 315 -10.84 18.49 0.60
C PHE A 315 -12.25 18.01 0.21
N LEU A 316 -12.66 16.80 0.61
CA LEU A 316 -13.97 16.26 0.25
C LEU A 316 -15.14 17.07 0.83
N VAL A 317 -15.07 17.55 2.07
CA VAL A 317 -16.13 18.39 2.65
C VAL A 317 -16.17 19.79 2.03
N GLU A 318 -15.02 20.34 1.63
CA GLU A 318 -14.94 21.59 0.84
C GLU A 318 -15.60 21.42 -0.54
N GLN A 319 -15.53 20.22 -1.11
CA GLN A 319 -16.17 19.85 -2.37
C GLN A 319 -17.67 19.54 -2.25
N GLY A 320 -18.27 19.71 -1.07
CA GLY A 320 -19.70 19.52 -0.84
C GLY A 320 -20.13 18.05 -0.69
N LEU A 321 -19.22 17.14 -0.34
CA LEU A 321 -19.56 15.76 0.00
C LEU A 321 -19.83 15.64 1.51
N THR A 322 -20.82 14.83 1.89
CA THR A 322 -20.97 14.38 3.28
C THR A 322 -19.98 13.25 3.53
N VAL A 323 -19.06 13.43 4.48
CA VAL A 323 -17.97 12.48 4.72
C VAL A 323 -18.10 11.85 6.10
N PHE A 324 -17.96 10.53 6.14
CA PHE A 324 -17.85 9.72 7.35
C PHE A 324 -16.50 8.99 7.37
N MET A 325 -15.94 8.79 8.56
CA MET A 325 -14.68 8.07 8.77
C MET A 325 -14.82 7.08 9.92
N ILE A 326 -14.30 5.86 9.73
CA ILE A 326 -14.12 4.89 10.81
C ILE A 326 -12.82 5.22 11.55
N SER A 327 -12.89 5.48 12.84
CA SER A 327 -11.75 5.55 13.75
C SER A 327 -11.67 4.25 14.56
N TRP A 328 -10.71 3.38 14.22
CA TRP A 328 -10.56 2.08 14.89
C TRP A 328 -10.07 2.22 16.32
N HIS A 329 -10.63 1.43 17.23
CA HIS A 329 -10.18 1.30 18.62
C HIS A 329 -8.78 0.68 18.70
N ASN A 330 -7.92 1.16 19.59
CA ASN A 330 -6.59 0.58 19.80
C ASN A 330 -6.71 -0.60 20.79
N PRO A 331 -6.62 -1.86 20.33
CA PRO A 331 -7.03 -3.03 21.11
C PRO A 331 -6.08 -3.33 22.28
N GLY A 332 -6.64 -3.58 23.46
CA GLY A 332 -5.92 -4.19 24.59
C GLY A 332 -5.95 -5.74 24.57
N PRO A 333 -5.34 -6.41 25.57
CA PRO A 333 -5.30 -7.87 25.68
C PRO A 333 -6.67 -8.57 25.59
N GLN A 334 -7.73 -7.91 26.04
CA GLN A 334 -9.11 -8.39 26.02
C GLN A 334 -9.67 -8.60 24.60
N ALA A 335 -9.08 -7.95 23.59
CA ALA A 335 -9.49 -8.06 22.20
C ALA A 335 -8.80 -9.22 21.46
N ARG A 336 -7.99 -10.05 22.14
CA ARG A 336 -7.13 -11.09 21.52
C ARG A 336 -7.81 -11.98 20.49
N ASP A 337 -9.08 -12.31 20.72
CA ASP A 337 -9.84 -13.27 19.92
C ASP A 337 -10.69 -12.59 18.84
N ARG A 338 -10.60 -11.26 18.70
CA ARG A 338 -11.22 -10.51 17.60
C ARG A 338 -10.49 -10.83 16.29
N GLY A 339 -11.24 -11.32 15.32
CA GLY A 339 -10.76 -11.71 14.00
C GLY A 339 -11.19 -10.76 12.89
N LEU A 340 -10.92 -11.19 11.65
CA LEU A 340 -11.30 -10.49 10.42
C LEU A 340 -12.82 -10.30 10.33
N GLU A 341 -13.60 -11.31 10.73
CA GLU A 341 -15.06 -11.26 10.74
C GLU A 341 -15.59 -10.20 11.72
N ASP A 342 -14.96 -10.00 12.87
CA ASP A 342 -15.38 -8.97 13.82
C ASP A 342 -15.18 -7.57 13.24
N TYR A 343 -14.03 -7.30 12.61
CA TYR A 343 -13.75 -6.03 11.94
C TYR A 343 -14.68 -5.80 10.74
N LEU A 344 -15.11 -6.86 10.07
CA LEU A 344 -16.10 -6.80 9.00
C LEU A 344 -17.50 -6.50 9.52
N ASP A 345 -18.04 -7.37 10.39
CA ASP A 345 -19.44 -7.33 10.80
C ASP A 345 -19.70 -6.23 11.84
N THR A 346 -18.91 -6.20 12.91
CA THR A 346 -19.03 -5.22 14.00
C THR A 346 -18.35 -3.88 13.69
N GLY A 347 -17.42 -3.87 12.72
CA GLY A 347 -16.80 -2.66 12.20
C GLY A 347 -17.50 -2.14 10.94
N LEU A 348 -16.96 -2.50 9.77
CA LEU A 348 -17.33 -1.91 8.48
C LEU A 348 -18.83 -2.00 8.15
N LEU A 349 -19.45 -3.17 8.26
CA LEU A 349 -20.85 -3.35 7.93
C LEU A 349 -21.78 -2.62 8.93
N THR A 350 -21.35 -2.50 10.18
CA THR A 350 -22.06 -1.67 11.17
C THR A 350 -21.95 -0.19 10.83
N ALA A 351 -20.76 0.30 10.48
CA ALA A 351 -20.57 1.67 10.02
C ALA A 351 -21.44 1.99 8.80
N LEU A 352 -21.49 1.07 7.82
CA LEU A 352 -22.33 1.23 6.63
C LEU A 352 -23.82 1.34 6.99
N ARG A 353 -24.31 0.53 7.95
CA ARG A 353 -25.70 0.64 8.45
C ARG A 353 -25.96 2.00 9.08
N GLU A 354 -25.08 2.47 9.95
CA GLU A 354 -25.26 3.75 10.62
C GLU A 354 -25.21 4.93 9.64
N VAL A 355 -24.29 4.93 8.68
CA VAL A 355 -24.24 5.96 7.63
C VAL A 355 -25.55 5.99 6.85
N ARG A 356 -26.05 4.83 6.40
CA ARG A 356 -27.32 4.75 5.67
C ARG A 356 -28.49 5.23 6.51
N ARG A 357 -28.57 4.81 7.78
CA ARG A 357 -29.61 5.27 8.72
C ARG A 357 -29.59 6.78 8.89
N LEU A 358 -28.41 7.39 9.04
CA LEU A 358 -28.23 8.83 9.23
C LEU A 358 -28.49 9.66 7.96
N THR A 359 -28.43 9.04 6.77
CA THR A 359 -28.54 9.73 5.47
C THR A 359 -29.81 9.37 4.69
N GLY A 360 -30.79 8.74 5.35
CA GLY A 360 -32.08 8.41 4.73
C GLY A 360 -31.99 7.24 3.74
N GLU A 361 -31.19 6.23 4.09
CA GLU A 361 -31.04 4.95 3.38
C GLU A 361 -30.43 5.05 1.97
N VAL A 362 -29.82 6.19 1.63
CA VAL A 362 -29.16 6.40 0.33
C VAL A 362 -27.95 5.46 0.15
N PRO A 363 -27.62 5.07 -1.09
CA PRO A 363 -26.38 4.34 -1.38
C PRO A 363 -25.14 5.15 -0.99
N VAL A 364 -24.09 4.47 -0.55
CA VAL A 364 -22.85 5.09 -0.02
C VAL A 364 -21.69 4.90 -0.98
N HIS A 365 -20.89 5.94 -1.21
CA HIS A 365 -19.57 5.81 -1.80
C HIS A 365 -18.58 5.30 -0.76
N ALA A 366 -18.22 4.02 -0.81
CA ALA A 366 -17.27 3.46 0.16
C ALA A 366 -15.83 3.59 -0.35
N CYS A 367 -14.93 4.08 0.50
CA CYS A 367 -13.52 4.27 0.20
C CYS A 367 -12.67 3.57 1.25
N GLY A 368 -11.82 2.63 0.86
CA GLY A 368 -10.96 1.89 1.78
C GLY A 368 -9.48 2.14 1.51
N TYR A 369 -8.69 2.31 2.57
CA TYR A 369 -7.25 2.60 2.48
C TYR A 369 -6.40 1.44 3.00
N CYS A 370 -5.42 0.99 2.20
CA CYS A 370 -4.50 -0.11 2.53
C CYS A 370 -5.30 -1.37 2.97
N LEU A 371 -5.04 -1.95 4.15
CA LEU A 371 -5.82 -3.09 4.66
C LEU A 371 -7.31 -2.78 4.88
N GLY A 372 -7.68 -1.52 5.13
CA GLY A 372 -9.08 -1.09 5.14
C GLY A 372 -9.74 -1.21 3.77
N GLY A 373 -8.97 -1.03 2.70
CA GLY A 373 -9.39 -1.32 1.32
C GLY A 373 -9.54 -2.81 1.04
N THR A 374 -8.64 -3.65 1.57
CA THR A 374 -8.78 -5.11 1.48
C THR A 374 -10.06 -5.58 2.20
N LEU A 375 -10.31 -5.07 3.41
CA LEU A 375 -11.54 -5.32 4.15
C LEU A 375 -12.79 -4.84 3.39
N LEU A 376 -12.72 -3.67 2.75
CA LEU A 376 -13.81 -3.15 1.91
C LEU A 376 -14.07 -4.03 0.68
N ALA A 377 -13.04 -4.55 0.02
CA ALA A 377 -13.19 -5.47 -1.10
C ALA A 377 -13.87 -6.78 -0.67
N ILE A 378 -13.48 -7.31 0.50
CA ILE A 378 -14.13 -8.47 1.14
C ILE A 378 -15.60 -8.16 1.44
N ALA A 379 -15.89 -7.00 2.03
CA ALA A 379 -17.25 -6.57 2.34
C ALA A 379 -18.12 -6.43 1.08
N ALA A 380 -17.59 -5.80 0.02
CA ALA A 380 -18.30 -5.63 -1.24
C ALA A 380 -18.65 -6.99 -1.88
N ALA A 381 -17.71 -7.95 -1.87
CA ALA A 381 -17.97 -9.32 -2.33
C ALA A 381 -19.02 -10.03 -1.47
N ALA A 382 -18.94 -9.90 -0.14
CA ALA A 382 -19.92 -10.48 0.77
C ALA A 382 -21.34 -9.90 0.54
N LEU A 383 -21.47 -8.59 0.36
CA LEU A 383 -22.73 -7.91 0.06
C LEU A 383 -23.30 -8.30 -1.31
N ALA A 384 -22.45 -8.47 -2.32
CA ALA A 384 -22.86 -8.93 -3.66
C ALA A 384 -23.54 -10.30 -3.63
N ARG A 385 -23.11 -11.19 -2.74
CA ARG A 385 -23.70 -12.52 -2.57
C ARG A 385 -25.04 -12.52 -1.86
N ARG A 386 -25.34 -11.51 -1.03
CA ARG A 386 -26.59 -11.45 -0.25
C ARG A 386 -27.85 -11.32 -1.13
N ARG A 387 -27.75 -10.88 -2.39
CA ARG A 387 -28.86 -10.83 -3.39
C ARG A 387 -30.21 -10.34 -2.82
N GLY A 388 -30.21 -9.26 -2.03
CA GLY A 388 -31.42 -8.70 -1.42
C GLY A 388 -31.97 -9.49 -0.21
N ARG A 389 -31.19 -10.40 0.37
CA ARG A 389 -31.51 -11.06 1.64
C ARG A 389 -30.79 -10.34 2.78
N GLY A 390 -31.56 -9.81 3.73
CA GLY A 390 -31.05 -9.07 4.89
C GLY A 390 -31.24 -7.56 4.77
N ASP A 391 -30.70 -6.84 5.77
CA ASP A 391 -30.74 -5.39 5.91
C ASP A 391 -29.72 -4.65 5.02
N LEU A 392 -28.62 -5.31 4.66
CA LEU A 392 -27.62 -4.80 3.72
C LEU A 392 -27.40 -5.76 2.54
N ASP A 393 -27.37 -5.19 1.33
CA ASP A 393 -26.99 -5.85 0.09
C ASP A 393 -26.09 -4.94 -0.78
N ALA A 394 -25.77 -5.38 -2.00
CA ALA A 394 -24.93 -4.60 -2.91
C ALA A 394 -25.45 -3.20 -3.28
N ARG A 395 -26.76 -2.94 -3.14
CA ARG A 395 -27.37 -1.63 -3.46
C ARG A 395 -27.06 -0.59 -2.39
N ALA A 396 -26.58 -1.02 -1.22
CA ALA A 396 -26.07 -0.14 -0.19
C ALA A 396 -24.81 0.63 -0.63
N LEU A 397 -24.12 0.17 -1.68
CA LEU A 397 -22.90 0.80 -2.20
C LEU A 397 -23.17 1.44 -3.57
N ALA A 398 -23.04 2.77 -3.64
CA ALA A 398 -23.05 3.52 -4.90
C ALA A 398 -21.79 3.22 -5.72
N SER A 399 -20.63 3.21 -5.05
CA SER A 399 -19.35 2.90 -5.65
C SER A 399 -18.37 2.36 -4.59
N VAL A 400 -17.28 1.73 -5.05
CA VAL A 400 -16.17 1.28 -4.21
C VAL A 400 -14.88 1.96 -4.67
N THR A 401 -14.14 2.56 -3.75
CA THR A 401 -12.80 3.10 -3.99
C THR A 401 -11.78 2.36 -3.14
N LEU A 402 -10.69 1.90 -3.75
CA LEU A 402 -9.59 1.19 -3.09
C LEU A 402 -8.30 1.99 -3.24
N LEU A 403 -7.77 2.51 -2.13
CA LEU A 403 -6.58 3.34 -2.09
C LEU A 403 -5.38 2.53 -1.60
N ALA A 404 -4.40 2.30 -2.47
CA ALA A 404 -3.19 1.53 -2.18
C ALA A 404 -3.48 0.19 -1.48
N ALA A 405 -4.54 -0.49 -1.93
CA ALA A 405 -5.04 -1.71 -1.29
C ALA A 405 -4.81 -2.92 -2.19
N GLN A 406 -4.19 -3.96 -1.62
CA GLN A 406 -4.04 -5.23 -2.29
C GLN A 406 -5.28 -6.11 -2.12
N THR A 407 -5.56 -6.87 -3.17
CA THR A 407 -6.57 -7.94 -3.22
C THR A 407 -5.96 -9.28 -3.65
N ASP A 408 -4.75 -9.22 -4.22
CA ASP A 408 -3.85 -10.32 -4.53
C ASP A 408 -2.54 -10.06 -3.77
N PHE A 409 -2.10 -11.06 -3.02
CA PHE A 409 -0.91 -11.05 -2.18
C PHE A 409 0.17 -12.03 -2.66
N SER A 410 0.07 -12.53 -3.90
CA SER A 410 1.14 -13.35 -4.52
C SER A 410 2.46 -12.59 -4.68
N GLU A 411 2.38 -11.26 -4.79
CA GLU A 411 3.54 -10.36 -4.88
C GLU A 411 3.32 -9.15 -3.95
N PRO A 412 3.42 -9.31 -2.62
CA PRO A 412 3.08 -8.27 -1.66
C PRO A 412 4.23 -7.30 -1.38
N GLY A 413 5.17 -7.17 -2.32
CA GLY A 413 6.37 -6.35 -2.17
C GLY A 413 7.37 -6.96 -1.19
N GLU A 414 8.25 -6.12 -0.65
CA GLU A 414 9.33 -6.54 0.24
C GLU A 414 8.80 -7.21 1.52
N LEU A 415 7.57 -6.90 1.93
CA LEU A 415 6.90 -7.54 3.07
C LEU A 415 6.75 -9.05 2.90
N GLY A 416 6.59 -9.54 1.66
CA GLY A 416 6.48 -10.97 1.38
C GLY A 416 7.75 -11.76 1.68
N LEU A 417 8.92 -11.11 1.74
CA LEU A 417 10.20 -11.76 2.00
C LEU A 417 10.31 -12.33 3.42
N PHE A 418 9.53 -11.80 4.36
CA PHE A 418 9.56 -12.24 5.75
C PHE A 418 8.19 -12.75 6.20
N ILE A 419 7.41 -13.30 5.26
CA ILE A 419 6.15 -13.98 5.58
C ILE A 419 6.24 -15.40 5.02
N ASP A 420 6.79 -16.28 5.83
CA ASP A 420 6.77 -17.73 5.65
C ASP A 420 6.08 -18.42 6.85
N ALA A 421 5.78 -19.71 6.71
CA ALA A 421 5.07 -20.46 7.75
C ALA A 421 5.79 -20.46 9.11
N SER A 422 7.13 -20.49 9.11
CA SER A 422 7.95 -20.45 10.32
C SER A 422 7.88 -19.08 10.99
N GLN A 423 7.99 -18.02 10.20
CA GLN A 423 7.90 -16.64 10.66
C GLN A 423 6.52 -16.30 11.23
N VAL A 424 5.45 -16.79 10.60
CA VAL A 424 4.08 -16.65 11.13
C VAL A 424 3.91 -17.39 12.46
N ALA A 425 4.37 -18.65 12.55
CA ALA A 425 4.30 -19.41 13.80
C ALA A 425 5.03 -18.71 14.97
N TYR A 426 6.13 -18.04 14.64
CA TYR A 426 6.93 -17.28 15.59
C TYR A 426 6.22 -16.04 16.14
N LEU A 427 5.60 -15.26 15.24
CA LEU A 427 4.77 -14.11 15.62
C LEU A 427 3.56 -14.57 16.44
N GLU A 428 2.92 -15.67 16.06
CA GLU A 428 1.81 -16.27 16.82
C GLU A 428 2.22 -16.69 18.23
N ALA A 429 3.39 -17.30 18.38
CA ALA A 429 3.92 -17.68 19.68
C ALA A 429 4.18 -16.46 20.59
N MET A 430 4.67 -15.34 20.05
CA MET A 430 4.78 -14.10 20.82
C MET A 430 3.42 -13.53 21.21
N MET A 431 2.51 -13.42 20.23
CA MET A 431 1.17 -12.87 20.44
C MET A 431 0.35 -13.72 21.42
N TRP A 432 0.60 -15.02 21.52
CA TRP A 432 -0.09 -15.93 22.44
C TRP A 432 -0.01 -15.46 23.91
N ARG A 433 1.10 -14.84 24.33
CA ARG A 433 1.27 -14.33 25.70
C ARG A 433 0.60 -12.98 25.93
N GLN A 434 0.66 -12.06 24.97
CA GLN A 434 0.25 -10.67 25.16
C GLN A 434 -1.16 -10.34 24.59
N GLY A 435 -1.68 -11.18 23.69
CA GLY A 435 -3.02 -11.04 23.09
C GLY A 435 -3.09 -10.14 21.84
N PHE A 436 -2.03 -9.41 21.52
CA PHE A 436 -1.94 -8.54 20.35
C PHE A 436 -0.50 -8.52 19.81
N ILE A 437 -0.22 -7.80 18.73
CA ILE A 437 1.15 -7.37 18.35
C ILE A 437 1.22 -5.85 18.50
N SER A 438 2.27 -5.34 19.14
CA SER A 438 2.45 -3.90 19.31
C SER A 438 3.04 -3.28 18.04
N GLY A 439 2.76 -1.99 17.85
CA GLY A 439 3.34 -1.24 16.74
C GLY A 439 4.86 -1.18 16.76
N GLU A 440 5.51 -1.18 17.93
CA GLU A 440 6.97 -1.27 18.07
C GLU A 440 7.53 -2.62 17.57
N GLN A 441 6.86 -3.73 17.90
CA GLN A 441 7.26 -5.07 17.45
C GLN A 441 7.08 -5.22 15.94
N LEU A 442 6.01 -4.64 15.42
CA LEU A 442 5.75 -4.55 13.99
C LEU A 442 6.84 -3.68 13.33
N ALA A 443 7.08 -2.47 13.85
CA ALA A 443 8.08 -1.52 13.38
C ALA A 443 9.49 -2.09 13.38
N GLY A 444 9.89 -2.91 14.36
CA GLY A 444 11.20 -3.58 14.35
C GLY A 444 11.36 -4.53 13.14
N THR A 445 10.29 -5.22 12.77
CA THR A 445 10.24 -6.07 11.57
C THR A 445 10.23 -5.21 10.29
N PHE A 446 9.44 -4.13 10.27
CA PHE A 446 9.40 -3.15 9.18
C PHE A 446 10.69 -2.33 9.03
N GLN A 447 11.47 -2.13 10.10
CA GLN A 447 12.76 -1.43 10.08
C GLN A 447 13.86 -2.30 9.46
N LEU A 448 13.84 -3.61 9.71
CA LEU A 448 14.66 -4.58 8.97
C LEU A 448 14.28 -4.65 7.48
N LEU A 449 12.99 -4.44 7.20
CA LEU A 449 12.38 -4.41 5.87
C LEU A 449 12.43 -3.05 5.17
N ASN A 450 12.84 -1.99 5.87
CA ASN A 450 12.67 -0.63 5.33
C ASN A 450 13.61 -0.49 4.16
N SER A 451 13.04 -0.20 2.98
CA SER A 451 13.79 -0.12 1.72
C SER A 451 15.10 0.65 1.91
N ARG A 452 16.17 0.09 1.33
CA ARG A 452 17.53 0.62 1.16
C ARG A 452 17.66 2.16 1.24
N ASP A 453 16.73 2.89 0.63
CA ASP A 453 16.77 4.35 0.57
C ASP A 453 16.41 5.03 1.91
N LEU A 454 15.54 4.47 2.75
CA LEU A 454 15.00 5.17 3.93
C LEU A 454 16.01 5.28 5.09
N ILE A 455 16.69 4.19 5.44
CA ILE A 455 17.62 4.15 6.58
C ILE A 455 18.89 4.95 6.27
N TRP A 456 19.52 4.65 5.14
CA TRP A 456 20.78 5.28 4.76
C TRP A 456 20.61 6.75 4.35
N SER A 457 19.49 7.12 3.71
CA SER A 457 19.22 8.53 3.43
C SER A 457 18.96 9.33 4.69
N ARG A 458 18.32 8.75 5.72
CA ARG A 458 18.16 9.40 7.02
C ARG A 458 19.52 9.60 7.68
N LEU A 459 20.33 8.54 7.76
CA LEU A 459 21.67 8.62 8.36
C LEU A 459 22.54 9.69 7.68
N MET A 460 22.57 9.69 6.35
CA MET A 460 23.30 10.69 5.58
C MET A 460 22.76 12.11 5.83
N ARG A 461 21.45 12.32 5.72
CA ARG A 461 20.85 13.66 5.77
C ARG A 461 20.87 14.26 7.18
N ASP A 462 20.44 13.48 8.15
CA ASP A 462 20.11 13.98 9.49
C ASP A 462 21.35 14.01 10.38
N TYR A 463 22.21 12.98 10.27
CA TYR A 463 23.40 12.81 11.11
C TYR A 463 24.70 13.22 10.42
N LEU A 464 24.90 12.93 9.11
CA LEU A 464 26.15 13.31 8.44
C LEU A 464 26.12 14.73 7.87
N LEU A 465 25.02 15.13 7.23
CA LEU A 465 24.91 16.47 6.65
C LEU A 465 24.39 17.53 7.64
N GLY A 466 23.96 17.13 8.84
CA GLY A 466 23.40 18.04 9.82
C GLY A 466 22.17 18.81 9.30
N LYS A 467 21.46 18.31 8.28
CA LYS A 467 20.26 18.96 7.73
C LYS A 467 19.08 18.67 8.64
N PRO A 468 18.36 19.68 9.17
CA PRO A 468 17.28 19.44 10.13
C PRO A 468 16.24 18.52 9.50
N ALA A 469 16.01 17.37 10.14
CA ALA A 469 14.81 16.59 9.89
C ALA A 469 13.64 17.47 10.30
N GLN A 470 12.85 17.92 9.33
CA GLN A 470 11.64 18.66 9.64
C GLN A 470 10.68 17.66 10.28
N THR A 471 10.31 17.90 11.54
CA THR A 471 9.13 17.25 12.12
C THR A 471 7.94 17.69 11.28
N THR A 472 7.38 16.74 10.53
CA THR A 472 6.17 16.93 9.74
C THR A 472 5.01 16.19 10.39
N ASP A 473 3.80 16.60 10.04
CA ASP A 473 2.56 15.88 10.35
C ASP A 473 2.65 14.37 10.00
N PHE A 474 3.24 14.04 8.85
CA PHE A 474 3.47 12.67 8.41
C PHE A 474 4.40 11.89 9.34
N THR A 475 5.47 12.54 9.83
CA THR A 475 6.45 11.89 10.71
C THR A 475 5.82 11.57 12.07
N VAL A 476 5.01 12.49 12.60
CA VAL A 476 4.26 12.28 13.86
C VAL A 476 3.23 11.16 13.69
N TRP A 477 2.47 11.16 12.59
CA TRP A 477 1.53 10.06 12.29
C TRP A 477 2.22 8.70 12.23
N ASN A 478 3.34 8.61 11.51
CA ASN A 478 4.05 7.33 11.32
C ASN A 478 4.64 6.78 12.63
N ALA A 479 4.90 7.65 13.61
CA ALA A 479 5.34 7.26 14.94
C ALA A 479 4.18 6.83 15.86
N ASP A 480 2.95 7.27 15.59
CA ASP A 480 1.76 6.99 16.39
C ASP A 480 1.12 5.66 16.01
N THR A 481 1.80 4.60 16.43
CA THR A 481 1.43 3.22 16.06
C THR A 481 0.23 2.68 16.84
N THR A 482 -0.40 1.63 16.31
CA THR A 482 -1.52 0.94 16.98
C THR A 482 -1.20 -0.53 17.22
N ARG A 483 -2.01 -1.18 18.08
CA ARG A 483 -1.94 -2.62 18.33
C ARG A 483 -2.86 -3.37 17.37
N ILE A 484 -2.52 -4.63 17.07
CA ILE A 484 -3.39 -5.51 16.26
C ILE A 484 -3.73 -6.77 17.07
N PRO A 485 -5.01 -7.19 17.16
CA PRO A 485 -5.37 -8.40 17.89
C PRO A 485 -4.67 -9.64 17.32
N ALA A 486 -4.30 -10.58 18.20
CA ALA A 486 -3.55 -11.76 17.83
C ALA A 486 -4.24 -12.58 16.72
N ARG A 487 -5.55 -12.83 16.86
CA ARG A 487 -6.32 -13.58 15.88
C ARG A 487 -6.41 -12.87 14.54
N LEU A 488 -6.74 -11.57 14.53
CA LEU A 488 -6.81 -10.78 13.29
C LEU A 488 -5.47 -10.80 12.54
N HIS A 489 -4.37 -10.54 13.24
CA HIS A 489 -3.04 -10.51 12.62
C HIS A 489 -2.65 -11.87 12.03
N SER A 490 -2.86 -12.96 12.79
CA SER A 490 -2.64 -14.33 12.32
C SER A 490 -3.49 -14.67 11.09
N GLN A 491 -4.79 -14.35 11.11
CA GLN A 491 -5.68 -14.55 9.96
C GLN A 491 -5.21 -13.76 8.73
N CYS A 492 -4.81 -12.51 8.89
CA CYS A 492 -4.28 -11.72 7.78
C CYS A 492 -3.02 -12.36 7.18
N LEU A 493 -2.04 -12.75 8.00
CA LEU A 493 -0.81 -13.36 7.51
C LEU A 493 -1.06 -14.71 6.83
N ARG A 494 -1.88 -15.58 7.42
CA ARG A 494 -2.17 -16.91 6.88
C ARG A 494 -3.06 -16.84 5.65
N GLU A 495 -4.23 -16.22 5.78
CA GLU A 495 -5.24 -16.26 4.73
C GLU A 495 -4.89 -15.33 3.57
N LEU A 496 -4.36 -14.14 3.85
CA LEU A 496 -4.06 -13.18 2.79
C LEU A 496 -2.64 -13.37 2.26
N TYR A 497 -1.61 -13.24 3.11
CA TYR A 497 -0.23 -13.22 2.63
C TYR A 497 0.31 -14.60 2.22
N LEU A 498 0.09 -15.64 3.03
CA LEU A 498 0.60 -16.99 2.72
C LEU A 498 -0.28 -17.72 1.70
N ASN A 499 -1.59 -17.77 1.95
CA ASN A 499 -2.50 -18.59 1.14
C ASN A 499 -3.11 -17.84 -0.05
N ASN A 500 -2.95 -16.52 -0.12
CA ASN A 500 -3.60 -15.66 -1.11
C ASN A 500 -5.09 -16.00 -1.30
N ALA A 501 -5.78 -16.27 -0.18
CA ALA A 501 -7.11 -16.88 -0.14
C ALA A 501 -8.17 -15.96 -0.76
N LEU A 502 -7.98 -14.63 -0.69
CA LEU A 502 -8.89 -13.67 -1.29
C LEU A 502 -8.87 -13.73 -2.83
N ALA A 503 -7.68 -13.71 -3.44
CA ALA A 503 -7.54 -13.76 -4.89
C ALA A 503 -7.88 -15.13 -5.47
N SER A 504 -7.55 -16.21 -4.75
CA SER A 504 -7.90 -17.58 -5.15
C SER A 504 -9.38 -17.95 -4.91
N GLY A 505 -10.15 -17.10 -4.23
CA GLY A 505 -11.53 -17.38 -3.84
C GLY A 505 -11.68 -18.45 -2.74
N ALA A 506 -10.58 -18.80 -2.06
CA ALA A 506 -10.56 -19.74 -0.95
C ALA A 506 -10.96 -19.10 0.39
N LEU A 507 -10.92 -17.76 0.50
CA LEU A 507 -11.31 -17.04 1.71
C LEU A 507 -12.80 -17.27 2.01
N LYS A 508 -13.09 -17.65 3.24
CA LYS A 508 -14.46 -17.87 3.72
C LYS A 508 -14.77 -16.97 4.90
N LEU A 509 -15.99 -16.44 4.92
CA LEU A 509 -16.59 -15.79 6.07
C LEU A 509 -17.62 -16.78 6.64
N GLY A 510 -17.33 -17.37 7.79
CA GLY A 510 -18.06 -18.55 8.25
C GLY A 510 -17.99 -19.68 7.22
N ALA A 511 -19.14 -20.18 6.75
CA ALA A 511 -19.21 -21.23 5.72
C ALA A 511 -19.23 -20.70 4.28
N GLN A 512 -19.17 -19.38 4.10
CA GLN A 512 -19.53 -18.72 2.85
C GLN A 512 -18.28 -18.20 2.13
N PRO A 513 -18.03 -18.57 0.85
CA PRO A 513 -16.88 -18.08 0.12
C PRO A 513 -17.01 -16.59 -0.21
N VAL A 514 -15.85 -15.93 -0.32
CA VAL A 514 -15.68 -14.54 -0.76
C VAL A 514 -15.01 -14.56 -2.12
N ALA A 515 -15.71 -14.10 -3.15
CA ALA A 515 -15.18 -14.01 -4.51
C ALA A 515 -15.31 -12.57 -5.04
N LEU A 516 -14.19 -11.95 -5.41
CA LEU A 516 -14.18 -10.60 -5.98
C LEU A 516 -14.94 -10.53 -7.32
N ALA A 517 -15.00 -11.65 -8.03
CA ALA A 517 -15.75 -11.83 -9.26
C ALA A 517 -17.28 -11.66 -9.07
N ASP A 518 -17.80 -11.70 -7.84
CA ASP A 518 -19.23 -11.46 -7.56
C ASP A 518 -19.57 -9.97 -7.53
N ILE A 519 -18.59 -9.08 -7.36
CA ILE A 519 -18.84 -7.65 -7.22
C ILE A 519 -19.32 -7.07 -8.57
N ARG A 520 -20.35 -6.23 -8.51
CA ARG A 520 -20.90 -5.51 -9.68
C ARG A 520 -20.82 -3.99 -9.55
N THR A 521 -20.68 -3.49 -8.33
CA THR A 521 -20.49 -2.07 -8.03
C THR A 521 -19.25 -1.53 -8.73
N PRO A 522 -19.31 -0.35 -9.39
CA PRO A 522 -18.16 0.22 -10.09
C PRO A 522 -17.02 0.54 -9.12
N MET A 523 -15.78 0.29 -9.56
CA MET A 523 -14.58 0.47 -8.74
C MET A 523 -13.67 1.58 -9.24
N PHE A 524 -13.13 2.37 -8.31
CA PHE A 524 -11.98 3.26 -8.53
C PHE A 524 -10.79 2.76 -7.71
N VAL A 525 -9.68 2.46 -8.35
CA VAL A 525 -8.54 1.79 -7.72
C VAL A 525 -7.32 2.67 -7.88
N VAL A 526 -6.69 3.07 -6.78
CA VAL A 526 -5.49 3.89 -6.76
C VAL A 526 -4.30 3.05 -6.34
N ALA A 527 -3.24 3.11 -7.12
CA ALA A 527 -1.93 2.56 -6.77
C ALA A 527 -0.84 3.62 -6.94
N THR A 528 0.29 3.48 -6.23
CA THR A 528 1.38 4.47 -6.29
C THR A 528 2.60 3.92 -7.03
N GLU A 529 3.25 4.73 -7.86
CA GLU A 529 4.35 4.30 -8.75
C GLU A 529 5.55 3.73 -7.98
N ARG A 530 5.81 4.24 -6.76
CA ARG A 530 6.94 3.86 -5.90
C ARG A 530 6.47 3.18 -4.61
N ASP A 531 5.34 2.49 -4.67
CA ASP A 531 4.84 1.71 -3.54
C ASP A 531 5.70 0.45 -3.34
N HIS A 532 6.32 0.33 -2.16
CA HIS A 532 7.02 -0.89 -1.74
C HIS A 532 6.17 -1.76 -0.80
N ILE A 533 5.07 -1.21 -0.27
CA ILE A 533 4.14 -1.88 0.64
C ILE A 533 3.06 -2.60 -0.15
N SER A 534 2.51 -1.94 -1.16
CA SER A 534 1.49 -2.47 -2.07
C SER A 534 1.87 -2.16 -3.51
N PRO A 535 2.84 -2.90 -4.08
CA PRO A 535 3.36 -2.62 -5.42
C PRO A 535 2.23 -2.50 -6.44
N TRP A 536 2.29 -1.45 -7.27
CA TRP A 536 1.16 -1.13 -8.14
C TRP A 536 0.81 -2.24 -9.13
N ARG A 537 1.79 -3.05 -9.57
CA ARG A 537 1.56 -4.23 -10.42
C ARG A 537 0.76 -5.32 -9.70
N SER A 538 0.97 -5.47 -8.39
CA SER A 538 0.18 -6.36 -7.54
C SER A 538 -1.26 -5.85 -7.39
N VAL A 539 -1.43 -4.55 -7.10
CA VAL A 539 -2.75 -3.90 -7.07
C VAL A 539 -3.46 -4.00 -8.43
N TYR A 540 -2.72 -3.90 -9.53
CA TYR A 540 -3.24 -3.99 -10.90
C TYR A 540 -3.89 -5.35 -11.21
N LYS A 541 -3.48 -6.44 -10.55
CA LYS A 541 -4.07 -7.78 -10.72
C LYS A 541 -5.57 -7.84 -10.42
N LEU A 542 -6.13 -6.86 -9.71
CA LEU A 542 -7.57 -6.73 -9.54
C LEU A 542 -8.34 -6.70 -10.89
N HIS A 543 -7.71 -6.26 -11.99
CA HIS A 543 -8.30 -6.36 -13.33
C HIS A 543 -8.62 -7.80 -13.76
N LEU A 544 -7.94 -8.81 -13.21
CA LEU A 544 -8.18 -10.23 -13.46
C LEU A 544 -9.30 -10.78 -12.57
N LEU A 545 -9.42 -10.25 -11.34
CA LEU A 545 -10.30 -10.78 -10.30
C LEU A 545 -11.69 -10.12 -10.29
N TYR A 546 -11.81 -8.91 -10.85
CA TYR A 546 -13.04 -8.14 -10.92
C TYR A 546 -13.46 -7.86 -12.36
N HIS A 547 -14.73 -8.13 -12.68
CA HIS A 547 -15.26 -8.09 -14.05
C HIS A 547 -16.18 -6.90 -14.38
N GLY A 548 -16.50 -6.05 -13.41
CA GLY A 548 -17.29 -4.83 -13.66
C GLY A 548 -16.44 -3.68 -14.24
N ASP A 549 -16.98 -2.46 -14.22
CA ASP A 549 -16.27 -1.25 -14.62
C ASP A 549 -15.19 -0.88 -13.58
N LEU A 550 -13.93 -0.87 -14.00
CA LEU A 550 -12.78 -0.57 -13.15
C LEU A 550 -12.05 0.65 -13.69
N THR A 551 -12.07 1.76 -12.94
CA THR A 551 -11.21 2.92 -13.18
C THR A 551 -9.94 2.77 -12.37
N PHE A 552 -8.80 2.64 -13.03
CA PHE A 552 -7.49 2.50 -12.38
C PHE A 552 -6.71 3.80 -12.48
N ALA A 553 -6.20 4.28 -11.36
CA ALA A 553 -5.35 5.46 -11.26
C ALA A 553 -3.97 5.07 -10.70
N LEU A 554 -2.92 5.34 -11.47
CA LEU A 554 -1.54 5.21 -11.03
C LEU A 554 -0.97 6.59 -10.73
N VAL A 555 -0.56 6.82 -9.48
CA VAL A 555 -0.18 8.15 -9.00
C VAL A 555 1.30 8.21 -8.63
N SER A 556 1.92 9.38 -8.84
CA SER A 556 3.31 9.62 -8.46
C SER A 556 3.49 9.58 -6.94
N GLY A 557 4.59 9.02 -6.45
CA GLY A 557 4.88 8.97 -5.01
C GLY A 557 5.02 7.55 -4.48
N GLY A 558 5.30 7.42 -3.18
CA GLY A 558 5.24 6.14 -2.46
C GLY A 558 3.90 5.96 -1.77
N HIS A 559 3.73 4.85 -1.03
CA HIS A 559 2.46 4.40 -0.45
C HIS A 559 1.56 5.51 0.08
N ASN A 560 2.03 6.24 1.11
CA ASN A 560 1.23 7.30 1.73
C ASN A 560 1.26 8.62 0.94
N VAL A 561 2.44 9.05 0.49
CA VAL A 561 2.65 10.36 -0.17
C VAL A 561 1.94 10.45 -1.53
N GLY A 562 1.80 9.32 -2.23
CA GLY A 562 1.02 9.27 -3.47
C GLY A 562 -0.48 9.38 -3.23
N VAL A 563 -0.98 8.76 -2.17
CA VAL A 563 -2.40 8.84 -1.78
C VAL A 563 -2.73 10.23 -1.22
N VAL A 564 -1.92 10.73 -0.29
CA VAL A 564 -2.05 12.06 0.32
C VAL A 564 -1.34 13.09 -0.55
N CYS A 565 -1.99 13.46 -1.64
CA CYS A 565 -1.45 14.37 -2.63
C CYS A 565 -2.45 15.52 -2.87
N PRO A 566 -2.40 16.62 -2.09
CA PRO A 566 -3.32 17.73 -2.29
C PRO A 566 -3.09 18.44 -3.63
N PRO A 567 -4.14 19.08 -4.20
CA PRO A 567 -4.01 19.88 -5.42
C PRO A 567 -2.92 20.97 -5.29
N GLY A 568 -2.14 21.17 -6.36
CA GLY A 568 -1.09 22.19 -6.41
C GLY A 568 0.32 21.69 -6.10
N HIS A 569 0.51 20.40 -5.80
CA HIS A 569 1.85 19.84 -5.60
C HIS A 569 2.66 19.81 -6.93
N PRO A 570 3.78 20.55 -7.05
CA PRO A 570 4.39 20.88 -8.35
C PRO A 570 5.02 19.71 -9.10
N SER A 571 5.40 18.64 -8.39
CA SER A 571 5.98 17.43 -8.98
C SER A 571 5.03 16.23 -8.99
N SER A 572 3.75 16.45 -8.68
CA SER A 572 2.75 15.39 -8.71
C SER A 572 2.21 15.15 -10.12
N HIS A 573 1.98 13.88 -10.44
CA HIS A 573 1.30 13.46 -11.66
C HIS A 573 0.52 12.17 -11.43
N TYR A 574 -0.45 11.89 -12.30
CA TYR A 574 -1.21 10.65 -12.28
C TYR A 574 -1.60 10.18 -13.69
N ARG A 575 -1.81 8.87 -13.85
CA ARG A 575 -2.37 8.24 -15.04
C ARG A 575 -3.70 7.62 -14.65
N VAL A 576 -4.75 7.80 -15.45
CA VAL A 576 -6.06 7.22 -15.15
C VAL A 576 -6.72 6.68 -16.41
N ALA A 577 -7.27 5.47 -16.33
CA ALA A 577 -8.04 4.87 -17.42
C ALA A 577 -9.10 3.93 -16.86
N THR A 578 -10.18 3.74 -17.62
CA THR A 578 -11.28 2.86 -17.23
C THR A 578 -11.33 1.64 -18.14
N ARG A 579 -11.26 0.44 -17.55
CA ARG A 579 -11.64 -0.82 -18.20
C ARG A 579 -13.15 -1.01 -18.02
N THR A 580 -13.91 -0.96 -19.11
CA THR A 580 -15.35 -1.27 -19.08
C THR A 580 -15.56 -2.78 -18.89
N ALA A 581 -16.69 -3.15 -18.28
CA ALA A 581 -17.09 -4.54 -18.15
C ALA A 581 -17.10 -5.24 -19.53
N GLY A 582 -16.56 -6.46 -19.60
CA GLY A 582 -16.44 -7.25 -20.83
C GLY A 582 -15.25 -6.90 -21.75
N SER A 583 -14.48 -5.85 -21.44
CA SER A 583 -13.23 -5.57 -22.17
C SER A 583 -12.16 -6.63 -21.89
N THR A 584 -11.28 -6.86 -22.87
CA THR A 584 -10.12 -7.75 -22.71
C THR A 584 -9.13 -7.19 -21.70
N TYR A 585 -8.44 -8.10 -20.99
CA TYR A 585 -7.33 -7.73 -20.13
C TYR A 585 -6.21 -7.08 -20.93
N ARG A 586 -5.58 -6.05 -20.35
CA ARG A 586 -4.36 -5.42 -20.84
C ARG A 586 -3.31 -5.61 -19.76
N ASP A 587 -2.10 -6.03 -20.13
CA ASP A 587 -1.01 -6.16 -19.18
C ASP A 587 -0.61 -4.78 -18.62
N PRO A 588 -0.02 -4.73 -17.41
CA PRO A 588 0.28 -3.47 -16.72
C PRO A 588 1.23 -2.56 -17.50
N ASP A 589 2.21 -3.11 -18.23
CA ASP A 589 3.21 -2.32 -18.95
C ASP A 589 2.57 -1.68 -20.20
N ALA A 590 1.80 -2.45 -20.97
CA ALA A 590 1.03 -1.90 -22.08
C ALA A 590 -0.04 -0.87 -21.62
N TRP A 591 -0.60 -1.05 -20.41
CA TRP A 591 -1.50 -0.05 -19.82
C TRP A 591 -0.76 1.24 -19.47
N PHE A 592 0.44 1.14 -18.88
CA PHE A 592 1.27 2.28 -18.52
C PHE A 592 1.67 3.10 -19.76
N ASP A 593 2.14 2.42 -20.80
CA ASP A 593 2.58 3.05 -22.05
C ASP A 593 1.43 3.72 -22.80
N ALA A 594 0.24 3.12 -22.78
CA ALA A 594 -0.95 3.64 -23.47
C ALA A 594 -1.67 4.77 -22.72
N THR A 595 -1.41 4.98 -21.43
CA THR A 595 -2.17 5.91 -20.59
C THR A 595 -1.33 7.11 -20.22
N SER A 596 -1.53 8.26 -20.87
CA SER A 596 -0.73 9.48 -20.63
C SER A 596 -0.79 9.99 -19.17
N ALA A 597 0.34 10.52 -18.69
CA ALA A 597 0.40 11.18 -17.40
C ALA A 597 -0.21 12.59 -17.45
N MET A 598 -1.10 12.87 -16.50
CA MET A 598 -1.70 14.17 -16.25
C MET A 598 -0.97 14.84 -15.09
N PRO A 599 -0.67 16.15 -15.16
CA PRO A 599 -0.04 16.87 -14.06
C PRO A 599 -1.01 17.06 -12.89
N SER A 600 -0.45 17.36 -11.71
CA SER A 600 -1.18 17.65 -10.46
C SER A 600 -1.74 16.42 -9.75
N SER A 601 -2.52 16.66 -8.70
CA SER A 601 -3.18 15.66 -7.87
C SER A 601 -4.27 14.89 -8.63
N TRP A 602 -4.45 13.63 -8.25
CA TRP A 602 -5.54 12.76 -8.70
C TRP A 602 -6.87 13.03 -7.96
N TRP A 603 -6.88 13.74 -6.83
CA TRP A 603 -8.07 13.98 -6.02
C TRP A 603 -9.24 14.61 -6.81
N PRO A 604 -9.03 15.63 -7.67
CA PRO A 604 -10.11 16.19 -8.48
C PRO A 604 -10.70 15.18 -9.48
N ALA A 605 -9.86 14.30 -10.03
CA ALA A 605 -10.33 13.25 -10.94
C ALA A 605 -11.19 12.21 -10.21
N TRP A 606 -10.79 11.86 -8.98
CA TRP A 606 -11.60 10.98 -8.13
C TRP A 606 -12.91 11.61 -7.69
N GLN A 607 -12.90 12.88 -7.27
CA GLN A 607 -14.11 13.63 -6.97
C GLN A 607 -15.06 13.63 -8.17
N ALA A 608 -14.59 14.00 -9.36
CA ALA A 608 -15.41 14.00 -10.56
C ALA A 608 -16.00 12.61 -10.86
N TRP A 609 -15.22 11.55 -10.63
CA TRP A 609 -15.69 10.17 -10.76
C TRP A 609 -16.76 9.81 -9.73
N LEU A 610 -16.62 10.21 -8.47
CA LEU A 610 -17.65 10.00 -7.44
C LEU A 610 -18.97 10.66 -7.84
N LEU A 611 -18.92 11.94 -8.23
CA LEU A 611 -20.10 12.70 -8.63
C LEU A 611 -20.80 12.10 -9.85
N ALA A 612 -20.04 11.56 -10.81
CA ALA A 612 -20.59 10.86 -11.97
C ALA A 612 -21.27 9.52 -11.62
N ARG A 613 -21.05 8.97 -10.41
CA ARG A 613 -21.67 7.74 -9.92
C ARG A 613 -22.78 7.99 -8.90
N GLY A 614 -22.99 9.24 -8.48
CA GLY A 614 -24.12 9.66 -7.66
C GLY A 614 -25.38 9.97 -8.50
N GLY A 615 -26.48 10.29 -7.82
CA GLY A 615 -27.74 10.67 -8.47
C GLY A 615 -27.74 12.07 -9.09
N GLY A 616 -26.66 12.85 -8.95
CA GLY A 616 -26.56 14.24 -9.41
C GLY A 616 -27.44 15.21 -8.61
N GLU A 617 -28.03 14.75 -7.51
CA GLU A 617 -28.90 15.52 -6.64
C GLU A 617 -28.10 16.13 -5.49
N SER A 618 -28.37 17.39 -5.21
CA SER A 618 -27.86 18.07 -4.02
C SER A 618 -28.98 18.19 -2.99
N VAL A 619 -28.69 17.91 -1.72
CA VAL A 619 -29.63 17.97 -0.58
C VAL A 619 -29.14 18.98 0.46
N ALA A 620 -30.02 19.37 1.39
CA ALA A 620 -29.58 20.13 2.56
C ALA A 620 -28.58 19.29 3.34
N ALA A 621 -27.47 19.90 3.77
CA ALA A 621 -26.43 19.16 4.45
C ALA A 621 -27.00 18.54 5.75
N PRO A 622 -26.82 17.23 5.99
CA PRO A 622 -27.39 16.56 7.16
C PRO A 622 -26.59 16.92 8.42
N TRP A 623 -26.74 18.15 8.90
CA TRP A 623 -25.96 18.73 10.00
C TRP A 623 -26.78 19.76 10.81
N PRO A 624 -26.61 19.82 12.16
CA PRO A 624 -25.81 18.90 12.99
C PRO A 624 -26.50 17.53 13.16
N PRO A 625 -25.74 16.46 13.49
CA PRO A 625 -26.35 15.18 13.84
C PRO A 625 -27.18 15.28 15.12
N GLU A 626 -28.27 14.53 15.23
CA GLU A 626 -29.25 14.64 16.33
C GLU A 626 -28.69 14.23 17.70
N ASN A 627 -27.75 13.26 17.76
CA ASN A 627 -27.23 12.71 19.02
C ASN A 627 -25.70 12.48 18.93
N PRO A 628 -24.87 13.53 18.88
CA PRO A 628 -23.42 13.36 18.86
C PRO A 628 -22.90 12.87 20.21
N LEU A 629 -21.94 11.95 20.18
CA LEU A 629 -21.27 11.40 21.37
C LEU A 629 -20.07 12.24 21.81
N GLY A 630 -19.56 13.10 20.93
CA GLY A 630 -18.41 13.96 21.17
C GLY A 630 -17.98 14.68 19.90
N ASP A 631 -17.01 15.59 20.02
CA ASP A 631 -16.35 16.21 18.87
C ASP A 631 -15.36 15.26 18.20
N ALA A 632 -15.16 15.41 16.89
CA ALA A 632 -13.99 14.84 16.22
C ALA A 632 -12.72 15.43 16.88
N PRO A 633 -11.64 14.64 17.02
CA PRO A 633 -11.35 13.39 16.32
C PRO A 633 -11.82 12.12 17.06
N GLY A 634 -12.57 12.27 18.16
CA GLY A 634 -13.04 11.16 19.00
C GLY A 634 -12.03 10.72 20.08
N ASP A 635 -12.41 9.73 20.87
CA ASP A 635 -11.59 9.26 22.00
C ASP A 635 -10.61 8.17 21.57
N TYR A 636 -10.99 7.28 20.65
CA TYR A 636 -10.19 6.09 20.28
C TYR A 636 -8.89 6.43 19.59
N VAL A 637 -8.87 7.53 18.83
CA VAL A 637 -7.65 8.01 18.16
C VAL A 637 -6.61 8.53 19.15
N LEU A 638 -7.02 8.92 20.37
CA LEU A 638 -6.12 9.45 21.39
C LEU A 638 -5.47 8.34 22.24
N GLU A 639 -5.94 7.09 22.09
CA GLU A 639 -5.37 5.94 22.78
C GLU A 639 -3.97 5.60 22.28
N ARG A 640 -3.08 5.21 23.19
CA ARG A 640 -1.70 4.78 22.91
C ARG A 640 -1.54 3.28 23.12
#